data_AF-A0A328VF32-F1
#
_entry.id   AF-A0A328VF32-F1
#
_cell.length_a   1.000
_cell.length_b   1.000
_cell.length_c   1.000
_cell.angle_alpha   90.00
_cell.angle_beta   90.00
_cell.angle_gamma   90.00
#
_symmetry.space_group_name_H-M   'P 1'
#
loop_
_entity.id
_entity.type
_entity.pdbx_description
1 polymer ?
#
loop_
_entity_poly.entity_id
_entity_poly.type
_entity_poly.pdbx_seq_one_letter_code
_entity_poly.pdbx_strand_id
1 'polypeptide(L)'
;MATNAAERERSSKRFSEKARAGAREAVSRIAALLEGRPLVRGITIDGPASRDLDDALWLDPLPTGGVLLQISIADVASLVTPQLTPTLEQEARERAFTRYYTNHTVPLLPRLLSEEHLSLLEGQRRPAVTLILPFDATWQPGEPRLSLTCLASVKRLSYAEADALLSEPDRPLGTMLRALYRLAEQLFQLRCTRGSLALYDLHRGWATNEEGFLLRLSREQRHRSYFLIQECMILANQLFAHLLARRGLPALYRNHCSKPIAPTGEALREMLETALLRPDQVRPEQVSATIQLVVERATYAPTLRGHFGLQLPAYLHLTSPLRRYADLVNQRILLSLIQSENAAPLPSREELEEIASHLNEIERSLKAEKPAYFLSLYEQQLQRQVEEALAQGGERPRPLAALDARRFHSLMRIAAQSQLLPPVIEEEILARLREDVLGPHDLFTLLFRFPTTGQGWERVKRAALSSLCRQPQHAISLLAMGQQILGWEAPAYQEQTLFGSGGQPCFSACVSLRLADQYYRSATYRAQRKDRARQLASADLLVRMSGLELEEVALLLKAASDLRCLAASKEEQDAERAGQTQDHSPEPPLAEVNYKGALQELAHGHRWGTPLYRLLAHNGPAHAPHFTAECELLIAGERYSASGHGSSRARAEQAAARNLLQRLPLQPEQRQALLGPSERSAMRLLNELLQRQRIECAEYAYEQSGSPQEPRFICTCTVTLPSGEALRAIAQGRTKRAAARAAALNMLKALRTQADEQGLENH
;
A
#
# COMPACT_ATOMS: atom_id res chain seq x y z
N MET A 1 -27.42 -7.32 -0.93
CA MET A 1 -26.46 -6.80 -1.94
C MET A 1 -25.84 -7.91 -2.80
N ALA A 2 -25.49 -9.08 -2.27
CA ALA A 2 -24.97 -10.21 -3.07
C ALA A 2 -25.94 -10.76 -4.14
N THR A 3 -27.25 -10.72 -3.89
CA THR A 3 -28.30 -11.12 -4.85
C THR A 3 -28.37 -10.22 -6.08
N ASN A 4 -28.19 -8.90 -5.90
CA ASN A 4 -28.19 -7.93 -6.99
C ASN A 4 -26.93 -8.02 -7.88
N ALA A 5 -25.80 -8.46 -7.32
CA ALA A 5 -24.57 -8.70 -8.08
C ALA A 5 -24.69 -9.96 -8.95
N ALA A 6 -25.24 -11.06 -8.42
CA ALA A 6 -25.45 -12.29 -9.17
C ALA A 6 -26.49 -12.14 -10.30
N GLU A 7 -27.54 -11.33 -10.10
CA GLU A 7 -28.53 -11.01 -11.14
C GLU A 7 -27.96 -10.10 -12.23
N ARG A 8 -27.18 -9.07 -11.87
CA ARG A 8 -26.40 -8.27 -12.85
C ARG A 8 -25.39 -9.12 -13.62
N GLU A 9 -24.72 -10.06 -12.96
CA GLU A 9 -23.77 -10.98 -13.58
C GLU A 9 -24.47 -12.00 -14.50
N ARG A 10 -25.71 -12.40 -14.19
CA ARG A 10 -26.53 -13.25 -15.07
C ARG A 10 -27.08 -12.51 -16.29
N SER A 11 -27.47 -11.24 -16.17
CA SER A 11 -27.91 -10.44 -17.31
C SER A 11 -26.75 -10.04 -18.23
N SER A 12 -25.55 -9.79 -17.67
CA SER A 12 -24.34 -9.50 -18.46
C SER A 12 -23.79 -10.71 -19.24
N LYS A 13 -24.22 -11.94 -18.93
CA LYS A 13 -23.68 -13.17 -19.52
C LYS A 13 -24.16 -13.46 -20.95
N ARG A 14 -25.31 -12.93 -21.39
CA ARG A 14 -25.88 -13.25 -22.70
C ARG A 14 -26.06 -11.98 -23.54
N PHE A 15 -25.48 -11.99 -24.74
CA PHE A 15 -25.77 -10.96 -25.75
C PHE A 15 -27.26 -10.96 -26.11
N SER A 16 -27.81 -9.77 -26.35
CA SER A 16 -29.20 -9.61 -26.82
C SER A 16 -29.39 -10.29 -28.18
N GLU A 17 -30.64 -10.62 -28.52
CA GLU A 17 -30.95 -11.18 -29.85
C GLU A 17 -30.56 -10.22 -30.98
N LYS A 18 -30.72 -8.90 -30.76
CA LYS A 18 -30.29 -7.86 -31.69
C LYS A 18 -28.77 -7.84 -31.88
N ALA A 19 -27.99 -7.92 -30.81
CA ALA A 19 -26.52 -8.00 -30.94
C ALA A 19 -26.07 -9.30 -31.63
N ARG A 20 -26.74 -10.44 -31.37
CA ARG A 20 -26.48 -11.69 -32.11
C ARG A 20 -26.85 -11.60 -33.58
N ALA A 21 -27.93 -10.90 -33.92
CA ALA A 21 -28.28 -10.63 -35.31
C ALA A 21 -27.23 -9.75 -35.98
N GLY A 22 -26.79 -8.67 -35.32
CA GLY A 22 -25.68 -7.83 -35.79
C GLY A 22 -24.38 -8.62 -36.00
N ALA A 23 -24.07 -9.58 -35.12
CA ALA A 23 -22.93 -10.47 -35.32
C ALA A 23 -23.05 -11.35 -36.56
N ARG A 24 -24.25 -11.87 -36.87
CA ARG A 24 -24.49 -12.63 -38.11
C ARG A 24 -24.36 -11.76 -39.35
N GLU A 25 -24.83 -10.51 -39.29
CA GLU A 25 -24.63 -9.54 -40.37
C GLU A 25 -23.15 -9.21 -40.58
N ALA A 26 -22.38 -9.02 -39.49
CA ALA A 26 -20.94 -8.83 -39.58
C ALA A 26 -20.26 -10.04 -40.27
N VAL A 27 -20.65 -11.27 -39.90
CA VAL A 27 -20.11 -12.49 -40.51
C VAL A 27 -20.38 -12.56 -42.01
N SER A 28 -21.59 -12.19 -42.47
CA SER A 28 -21.94 -12.28 -43.90
C SER A 28 -21.10 -11.35 -44.78
N ARG A 29 -20.47 -10.32 -44.21
CA ARG A 29 -19.61 -9.36 -44.94
C ARG A 29 -18.13 -9.78 -45.01
N ILE A 30 -17.71 -10.79 -44.25
CA ILE A 30 -16.30 -11.20 -44.19
C ILE A 30 -15.78 -11.62 -45.56
N ALA A 31 -16.55 -12.39 -46.33
CA ALA A 31 -16.12 -12.85 -47.65
C ALA A 31 -15.74 -11.69 -48.58
N ALA A 32 -16.59 -10.66 -48.64
CA ALA A 32 -16.34 -9.45 -49.42
C ALA A 32 -15.09 -8.69 -48.94
N LEU A 33 -14.85 -8.63 -47.62
CA LEU A 33 -13.62 -8.03 -47.09
C LEU A 33 -12.37 -8.80 -47.53
N LEU A 34 -12.43 -10.13 -47.57
CA LEU A 34 -11.26 -10.96 -47.94
C LEU A 34 -10.91 -10.83 -49.43
N GLU A 35 -11.89 -10.71 -50.32
CA GLU A 35 -11.67 -10.59 -51.77
C GLU A 35 -10.96 -9.28 -52.15
N GLY A 36 -11.27 -8.18 -51.44
CA GLY A 36 -10.70 -6.86 -51.73
C GLY A 36 -9.33 -6.59 -51.11
N ARG A 37 -8.70 -7.56 -50.43
CA ARG A 37 -7.50 -7.31 -49.60
C ARG A 37 -6.30 -8.16 -50.02
N PRO A 38 -5.08 -7.59 -50.02
CA PRO A 38 -3.85 -8.33 -50.29
C PRO A 38 -3.64 -9.45 -49.27
N LEU A 39 -3.17 -10.60 -49.76
CA LEU A 39 -2.85 -11.77 -48.94
C LEU A 39 -1.52 -11.57 -48.20
N VAL A 40 -1.51 -11.82 -46.89
CA VAL A 40 -0.29 -11.84 -46.06
C VAL A 40 -0.23 -13.12 -45.25
N ARG A 41 0.97 -13.51 -44.81
CA ARG A 41 1.20 -14.70 -43.97
C ARG A 41 1.38 -14.28 -42.52
N GLY A 42 1.15 -15.20 -41.59
CA GLY A 42 1.48 -14.99 -40.20
C GLY A 42 1.45 -16.27 -39.38
N ILE A 43 2.08 -16.22 -38.22
CA ILE A 43 1.94 -17.21 -37.16
C ILE A 43 1.32 -16.55 -35.93
N THR A 44 0.52 -17.30 -35.18
CA THR A 44 0.00 -16.87 -33.88
C THR A 44 0.74 -17.60 -32.77
N ILE A 45 1.00 -16.92 -31.65
CA ILE A 45 1.68 -17.51 -30.48
C ILE A 45 0.90 -17.14 -29.22
N ASP A 46 0.19 -18.12 -28.67
CA ASP A 46 -0.79 -17.90 -27.61
C ASP A 46 -0.75 -19.00 -26.55
N GLY A 47 -1.56 -18.85 -25.51
CA GLY A 47 -1.85 -19.96 -24.60
C GLY A 47 -2.55 -21.11 -25.34
N PRO A 48 -2.33 -22.37 -24.94
CA PRO A 48 -2.98 -23.52 -25.58
C PRO A 48 -4.51 -23.47 -25.47
N ALA A 49 -5.04 -22.85 -24.41
CA ALA A 49 -6.47 -22.67 -24.19
C ALA A 49 -7.08 -21.45 -24.89
N SER A 50 -6.27 -20.54 -25.45
CA SER A 50 -6.76 -19.32 -26.12
C SER A 50 -7.62 -19.66 -27.33
N ARG A 51 -8.65 -18.85 -27.60
CA ARG A 51 -9.52 -19.04 -28.79
C ARG A 51 -9.72 -17.76 -29.57
N ASP A 52 -9.57 -16.62 -28.91
CA ASP A 52 -9.59 -15.25 -29.39
C ASP A 52 -8.18 -14.78 -29.73
N LEU A 53 -7.63 -15.27 -30.84
CA LEU A 53 -6.26 -14.93 -31.28
C LEU A 53 -6.31 -13.59 -32.01
N ASP A 54 -5.81 -12.54 -31.35
CA ASP A 54 -5.87 -11.15 -31.82
C ASP A 54 -4.75 -10.81 -32.82
N ASP A 55 -3.55 -11.33 -32.59
CA ASP A 55 -2.33 -10.91 -33.28
C ASP A 55 -1.58 -12.07 -33.95
N ALA A 56 -0.91 -11.74 -35.07
CA ALA A 56 -0.03 -12.64 -35.78
C ALA A 56 1.25 -11.92 -36.23
N LEU A 57 2.35 -12.66 -36.29
CA LEU A 57 3.67 -12.16 -36.69
C LEU A 57 4.17 -12.86 -37.94
N TRP A 58 4.87 -12.12 -38.80
CA TRP A 58 5.63 -12.66 -39.91
C TRP A 58 6.86 -11.81 -40.17
N LEU A 59 7.96 -12.44 -40.61
CA LEU A 59 9.20 -11.75 -40.92
C LEU A 59 9.78 -12.32 -42.21
N ASP A 60 9.83 -11.51 -43.26
CA ASP A 60 10.43 -11.88 -44.55
C ASP A 60 11.81 -11.24 -44.71
N PRO A 61 12.82 -11.93 -45.25
CA PRO A 61 14.07 -11.30 -45.64
C PRO A 61 13.84 -10.36 -46.82
N LEU A 62 14.53 -9.22 -46.82
CA LEU A 62 14.54 -8.27 -47.95
C LEU A 62 15.74 -8.53 -48.86
N PRO A 63 15.62 -8.30 -50.19
CA PRO A 63 16.75 -8.42 -51.13
C PRO A 63 17.95 -7.54 -50.78
N THR A 64 17.72 -6.45 -50.04
CA THR A 64 18.75 -5.52 -49.55
C THR A 64 19.54 -6.04 -48.35
N GLY A 65 19.25 -7.27 -47.88
CA GLY A 65 19.87 -7.87 -46.68
C GLY A 65 19.19 -7.50 -45.37
N GLY A 66 18.15 -6.67 -45.40
CA GLY A 66 17.30 -6.36 -44.26
C GLY A 66 16.16 -7.37 -44.04
N VAL A 67 15.17 -6.99 -43.23
CA VAL A 67 13.95 -7.79 -43.00
C VAL A 67 12.68 -6.94 -43.05
N LEU A 68 11.56 -7.55 -43.37
CA LEU A 68 10.24 -6.92 -43.38
C LEU A 68 9.39 -7.54 -42.28
N LEU A 69 9.19 -6.81 -41.18
CA LEU A 69 8.31 -7.22 -40.10
C LEU A 69 6.86 -6.92 -40.46
N GLN A 70 5.99 -7.91 -40.30
CA GLN A 70 4.56 -7.77 -40.43
C GLN A 70 3.91 -8.16 -39.10
N ILE A 71 3.13 -7.23 -38.53
CA ILE A 71 2.31 -7.47 -37.35
C ILE A 71 0.86 -7.29 -37.78
N SER A 72 0.12 -8.39 -37.85
CA SER A 72 -1.27 -8.44 -38.30
C SER A 72 -2.19 -8.55 -37.10
N ILE A 73 -3.12 -7.60 -36.96
CA ILE A 73 -4.13 -7.59 -35.89
C ILE A 73 -5.50 -7.88 -36.50
N ALA A 74 -6.31 -8.72 -35.85
CA ALA A 74 -7.67 -9.03 -36.28
C ALA A 74 -8.48 -7.74 -36.56
N ASP A 75 -9.09 -7.66 -37.73
CA ASP A 75 -9.84 -6.46 -38.15
C ASP A 75 -11.29 -6.53 -37.67
N VAL A 76 -11.52 -5.98 -36.49
CA VAL A 76 -12.83 -5.91 -35.85
C VAL A 76 -13.56 -4.63 -36.28
N ALA A 77 -12.84 -3.52 -36.42
CA ALA A 77 -13.40 -2.21 -36.70
C ALA A 77 -14.04 -2.08 -38.09
N SER A 78 -13.69 -2.93 -39.07
CA SER A 78 -14.41 -2.98 -40.35
C SER A 78 -15.81 -3.59 -40.26
N LEU A 79 -16.12 -4.31 -39.19
CA LEU A 79 -17.39 -5.03 -39.03
C LEU A 79 -18.21 -4.58 -37.83
N VAL A 80 -17.57 -4.13 -36.76
CA VAL A 80 -18.24 -3.68 -35.54
C VAL A 80 -18.19 -2.16 -35.47
N THR A 81 -19.22 -1.51 -36.02
CA THR A 81 -19.32 -0.04 -36.05
C THR A 81 -20.71 0.43 -35.61
N PRO A 82 -20.84 1.71 -35.18
CA PRO A 82 -22.15 2.28 -34.88
C PRO A 82 -23.10 2.32 -36.08
N GLN A 83 -22.56 2.42 -37.30
CA GLN A 83 -23.36 2.50 -38.54
C GLN A 83 -23.82 1.13 -39.02
N LEU A 84 -22.96 0.12 -38.87
CA LEU A 84 -23.23 -1.23 -39.37
C LEU A 84 -23.89 -2.13 -38.33
N THR A 85 -23.37 -2.14 -37.10
CA THR A 85 -23.85 -3.03 -36.03
C THR A 85 -24.10 -2.24 -34.74
N PRO A 86 -25.03 -1.26 -34.71
CA PRO A 86 -25.20 -0.33 -33.59
C PRO A 86 -25.41 -1.03 -32.23
N THR A 87 -26.27 -2.05 -32.17
CA THR A 87 -26.53 -2.76 -30.90
C THR A 87 -25.34 -3.59 -30.44
N LEU A 88 -24.60 -4.20 -31.36
CA LEU A 88 -23.40 -4.98 -31.01
C LEU A 88 -22.28 -4.06 -30.52
N GLU A 89 -22.10 -2.92 -31.16
CA GLU A 89 -21.10 -1.92 -30.79
C GLU A 89 -21.40 -1.33 -29.40
N GLN A 90 -22.67 -0.99 -29.14
CA GLN A 90 -23.13 -0.53 -27.84
C GLN A 90 -22.91 -1.57 -26.73
N GLU A 91 -23.25 -2.85 -26.98
CA GLU A 91 -22.97 -3.91 -25.99
C GLU A 91 -21.47 -4.13 -25.77
N ALA A 92 -20.63 -3.96 -26.79
CA ALA A 92 -19.18 -4.00 -26.64
C ALA A 92 -18.67 -2.83 -25.79
N ARG A 93 -19.20 -1.61 -25.98
CA ARG A 93 -18.91 -0.44 -25.15
C ARG A 93 -19.29 -0.70 -23.69
N GLU A 94 -20.49 -1.21 -23.44
CA GLU A 94 -20.99 -1.54 -22.09
C GLU A 94 -20.14 -2.60 -21.39
N ARG A 95 -19.66 -3.61 -22.14
CA ARG A 95 -18.81 -4.68 -21.60
C ARG A 95 -17.38 -4.21 -21.32
N ALA A 96 -16.84 -3.31 -22.13
CA ALA A 96 -15.48 -2.76 -22.14
C ALA A 96 -14.34 -3.77 -22.36
N PHE A 97 -14.35 -4.90 -21.67
CA PHE A 97 -13.29 -5.92 -21.69
C PHE A 97 -13.89 -7.34 -21.69
N THR A 98 -13.19 -8.28 -22.33
CA THR A 98 -13.38 -9.70 -22.05
C THR A 98 -12.93 -10.01 -20.63
N ARG A 99 -13.76 -10.72 -19.86
CA ARG A 99 -13.46 -11.13 -18.48
C ARG A 99 -13.13 -12.61 -18.47
N TYR A 100 -11.88 -12.93 -18.11
CA TYR A 100 -11.40 -14.30 -17.97
C TYR A 100 -11.52 -14.71 -16.50
N TYR A 101 -12.47 -15.59 -16.24
CA TYR A 101 -12.61 -16.27 -14.95
C TYR A 101 -12.00 -17.67 -15.04
N THR A 102 -11.72 -18.32 -13.90
CA THR A 102 -11.08 -19.65 -13.91
C THR A 102 -11.90 -20.71 -14.65
N ASN A 103 -13.24 -20.61 -14.58
CA ASN A 103 -14.14 -21.64 -15.08
C ASN A 103 -14.87 -21.22 -16.36
N HIS A 104 -14.86 -19.92 -16.72
CA HIS A 104 -15.55 -19.41 -17.90
C HIS A 104 -15.02 -18.06 -18.35
N THR A 105 -15.33 -17.70 -19.60
CA THR A 105 -14.99 -16.39 -20.18
C THR A 105 -16.28 -15.65 -20.53
N VAL A 106 -16.35 -14.36 -20.15
CA VAL A 106 -17.38 -13.42 -20.60
C VAL A 106 -16.76 -12.55 -21.68
N PRO A 107 -16.99 -12.83 -22.97
CA PRO A 107 -16.30 -12.15 -24.06
C PRO A 107 -16.87 -10.75 -24.31
N LEU A 108 -16.01 -9.86 -24.81
CA LEU A 108 -16.38 -8.52 -25.30
C LEU A 108 -17.37 -8.62 -26.47
N LEU A 109 -17.08 -9.52 -27.42
CA LEU A 109 -17.90 -9.79 -28.61
C LEU A 109 -18.49 -11.21 -28.56
N PRO A 110 -19.62 -11.46 -29.24
CA PRO A 110 -20.16 -12.81 -29.39
C PRO A 110 -19.09 -13.78 -29.89
N ARG A 111 -19.06 -15.00 -29.35
CA ARG A 111 -18.08 -16.05 -29.71
C ARG A 111 -18.02 -16.32 -31.21
N LEU A 112 -19.16 -16.21 -31.88
CA LEU A 112 -19.27 -16.24 -33.34
C LEU A 112 -18.26 -15.30 -34.02
N LEU A 113 -18.04 -14.10 -33.49
CA LEU A 113 -17.02 -13.18 -34.00
C LEU A 113 -15.66 -13.44 -33.34
N SER A 114 -15.60 -13.42 -32.00
CA SER A 114 -14.33 -13.39 -31.26
C SER A 114 -13.53 -14.68 -31.32
N GLU A 115 -14.18 -15.84 -31.39
CA GLU A 115 -13.52 -17.15 -31.32
C GLU A 115 -13.59 -17.91 -32.64
N GLU A 116 -14.56 -17.61 -33.51
CA GLU A 116 -14.80 -18.35 -34.74
C GLU A 116 -14.35 -17.55 -35.98
N HIS A 117 -14.96 -16.39 -36.25
CA HIS A 117 -14.83 -15.73 -37.57
C HIS A 117 -13.77 -14.62 -37.67
N LEU A 118 -13.37 -13.98 -36.58
CA LEU A 118 -12.32 -12.95 -36.58
C LEU A 118 -11.02 -13.40 -35.92
N SER A 119 -11.06 -14.40 -35.04
CA SER A 119 -9.87 -15.02 -34.48
C SER A 119 -8.95 -15.53 -35.61
N LEU A 120 -7.65 -15.26 -35.49
CA LEU A 120 -6.60 -15.57 -36.47
C LEU A 120 -6.22 -17.07 -36.49
N LEU A 121 -7.23 -17.94 -36.63
CA LEU A 121 -7.13 -19.39 -36.54
C LEU A 121 -6.25 -19.98 -37.66
N GLU A 122 -5.46 -21.00 -37.31
CA GLU A 122 -4.59 -21.74 -38.23
C GLU A 122 -5.35 -22.27 -39.46
N GLY A 123 -4.73 -22.14 -40.64
CA GLY A 123 -5.26 -22.65 -41.90
C GLY A 123 -6.43 -21.85 -42.46
N GLN A 124 -6.86 -20.78 -41.79
CA GLN A 124 -8.00 -19.98 -42.21
C GLN A 124 -7.58 -18.57 -42.64
N ARG A 125 -8.32 -18.03 -43.61
CA ARG A 125 -8.16 -16.63 -44.07
C ARG A 125 -8.99 -15.71 -43.19
N ARG A 126 -8.39 -14.61 -42.73
CA ARG A 126 -9.02 -13.65 -41.82
C ARG A 126 -8.74 -12.20 -42.21
N PRO A 127 -9.72 -11.29 -42.06
CA PRO A 127 -9.48 -9.88 -42.29
C PRO A 127 -8.57 -9.35 -41.16
N ALA A 128 -7.51 -8.64 -41.52
CA ALA A 128 -6.54 -8.10 -40.57
C ALA A 128 -6.08 -6.70 -40.95
N VAL A 129 -5.75 -5.89 -39.94
CA VAL A 129 -5.01 -4.63 -40.08
C VAL A 129 -3.53 -4.96 -39.86
N THR A 130 -2.71 -4.80 -40.89
CA THR A 130 -1.29 -5.18 -40.82
C THR A 130 -0.40 -3.94 -40.79
N LEU A 131 0.44 -3.88 -39.77
CA LEU A 131 1.58 -2.98 -39.67
C LEU A 131 2.77 -3.62 -40.37
N ILE A 132 3.31 -2.94 -41.38
CA ILE A 132 4.44 -3.37 -42.20
C ILE A 132 5.62 -2.45 -41.89
N LEU A 133 6.69 -3.01 -41.35
CA LEU A 133 7.87 -2.26 -40.91
C LEU A 133 9.15 -2.87 -41.52
N PRO A 134 9.76 -2.19 -42.51
CA PRO A 134 11.06 -2.62 -43.03
C PRO A 134 12.16 -2.29 -42.02
N PHE A 135 13.13 -3.18 -41.90
CA PHE A 135 14.40 -2.97 -41.22
C PHE A 135 15.53 -3.14 -42.23
N ASP A 136 16.54 -2.28 -42.16
CA ASP A 136 17.74 -2.44 -42.98
C ASP A 136 18.65 -3.58 -42.46
N ALA A 137 19.77 -3.82 -43.14
CA ALA A 137 20.73 -4.85 -42.75
C ALA A 137 21.38 -4.61 -41.37
N THR A 138 21.27 -3.39 -40.83
CA THR A 138 21.75 -2.99 -39.51
C THR A 138 20.66 -3.00 -38.44
N TRP A 139 19.46 -3.49 -38.78
CA TRP A 139 18.27 -3.51 -37.91
C TRP A 139 17.77 -2.11 -37.52
N GLN A 140 18.03 -1.10 -38.34
CA GLN A 140 17.40 0.20 -38.17
C GLN A 140 16.00 0.18 -38.80
N PRO A 141 14.97 0.65 -38.08
CA PRO A 141 13.60 0.68 -38.60
C PRO A 141 13.44 1.76 -39.65
N GLY A 142 12.79 1.40 -40.76
CA GLY A 142 12.30 2.35 -41.76
C GLY A 142 10.92 2.91 -41.42
N GLU A 143 10.26 3.46 -42.43
CA GLU A 143 8.93 4.07 -42.24
C GLU A 143 7.83 2.99 -42.11
N PRO A 144 7.01 3.02 -41.05
CA PRO A 144 5.90 2.08 -40.88
C PRO A 144 4.79 2.36 -41.90
N ARG A 145 4.22 1.29 -42.45
CA ARG A 145 3.06 1.33 -43.37
C ARG A 145 1.91 0.52 -42.80
N LEU A 146 0.69 0.96 -43.09
CA LEU A 146 -0.53 0.24 -42.71
C LEU A 146 -1.25 -0.28 -43.95
N SER A 147 -1.83 -1.47 -43.83
CA SER A 147 -2.63 -2.06 -44.88
C SER A 147 -3.78 -2.88 -44.30
N LEU A 148 -4.95 -2.81 -44.94
CA LEU A 148 -6.01 -3.79 -44.76
C LEU A 148 -5.66 -5.04 -45.56
N THR A 149 -5.60 -6.19 -44.90
CA THR A 149 -5.04 -7.42 -45.45
C THR A 149 -5.97 -8.62 -45.20
N CYS A 150 -5.73 -9.67 -45.97
CA CYS A 150 -6.26 -11.02 -45.77
C CYS A 150 -5.13 -11.87 -45.19
N LEU A 151 -5.14 -12.12 -43.88
CA LEU A 151 -4.15 -12.95 -43.23
C LEU A 151 -4.45 -14.43 -43.49
N ALA A 152 -3.48 -15.16 -44.01
CA ALA A 152 -3.44 -16.62 -43.98
C ALA A 152 -2.54 -17.08 -42.81
N SER A 153 -3.17 -17.50 -41.72
CA SER A 153 -2.47 -18.03 -40.54
C SER A 153 -1.82 -19.38 -40.89
N VAL A 154 -0.50 -19.38 -40.98
CA VAL A 154 0.32 -20.52 -41.40
C VAL A 154 0.38 -21.58 -40.30
N LYS A 155 0.51 -21.13 -39.05
CA LYS A 155 0.62 -22.01 -37.90
C LYS A 155 0.16 -21.29 -36.64
N ARG A 156 -0.61 -21.99 -35.81
CA ARG A 156 -0.84 -21.61 -34.42
C ARG A 156 0.18 -22.35 -33.56
N LEU A 157 0.89 -21.60 -32.73
CA LEU A 157 1.89 -22.13 -31.81
C LEU A 157 1.49 -21.80 -30.38
N SER A 158 1.74 -22.72 -29.46
CA SER A 158 1.87 -22.39 -28.05
C SER A 158 3.21 -21.71 -27.76
N TYR A 159 3.31 -21.02 -26.62
CA TYR A 159 4.59 -20.47 -26.16
C TYR A 159 5.70 -21.54 -26.10
N ALA A 160 5.38 -22.75 -25.62
CA ALA A 160 6.33 -23.85 -25.54
C ALA A 160 6.80 -24.33 -26.92
N GLU A 161 5.90 -24.49 -27.88
CA GLU A 161 6.24 -24.93 -29.24
C GLU A 161 7.08 -23.88 -29.99
N ALA A 162 6.73 -22.60 -29.86
CA ALA A 162 7.53 -21.52 -30.43
C ALA A 162 8.94 -21.47 -29.82
N ASP A 163 9.08 -21.74 -28.52
CA ASP A 163 10.38 -21.81 -27.85
C ASP A 163 11.21 -23.01 -28.30
N ALA A 164 10.58 -24.16 -28.51
CA ALA A 164 11.26 -25.33 -29.08
C ALA A 164 11.82 -25.02 -30.48
N LEU A 165 11.02 -24.36 -31.34
CA LEU A 165 11.43 -23.97 -32.70
C LEU A 165 12.58 -22.95 -32.71
N LEU A 166 12.70 -22.08 -31.69
CA LEU A 166 13.86 -21.19 -31.53
C LEU A 166 15.18 -21.97 -31.42
N SER A 167 15.13 -23.22 -30.98
CA SER A 167 16.30 -24.10 -30.85
C SER A 167 16.55 -24.96 -32.11
N GLU A 168 15.73 -24.86 -33.15
CA GLU A 168 15.87 -25.63 -34.39
C GLU A 168 16.22 -24.78 -35.63
N PRO A 169 17.50 -24.32 -35.77
CA PRO A 169 18.24 -23.97 -36.99
C PRO A 169 17.51 -23.94 -38.31
N ASP A 170 17.24 -25.17 -38.70
CA ASP A 170 17.23 -25.56 -40.09
C ASP A 170 15.80 -25.55 -40.65
N ARG A 171 14.81 -25.31 -39.78
CA ARG A 171 13.42 -25.13 -40.16
C ARG A 171 13.14 -23.67 -40.48
N PRO A 172 12.44 -23.35 -41.59
CA PRO A 172 12.13 -21.97 -41.98
C PRO A 172 11.46 -21.14 -40.86
N LEU A 173 10.49 -21.73 -40.14
CA LEU A 173 9.83 -21.06 -39.01
C LEU A 173 10.79 -20.83 -37.83
N GLY A 174 11.72 -21.76 -37.57
CA GLY A 174 12.74 -21.56 -36.54
C GLY A 174 13.63 -20.38 -36.85
N THR A 175 14.05 -20.23 -38.13
CA THR A 175 14.89 -19.11 -38.56
C THR A 175 14.18 -17.77 -38.40
N MET A 176 12.91 -17.71 -38.82
CA MET A 176 12.05 -16.54 -38.64
C MET A 176 11.90 -16.18 -37.15
N LEU A 177 11.58 -17.17 -36.30
CA LEU A 177 11.43 -16.97 -34.86
C LEU A 177 12.72 -16.48 -34.20
N ARG A 178 13.89 -17.03 -34.58
CA ARG A 178 15.19 -16.56 -34.06
C ARG A 178 15.46 -15.10 -34.43
N ALA A 179 15.12 -14.70 -35.65
CA ALA A 179 15.25 -13.31 -36.08
C ALA A 179 14.29 -12.39 -35.32
N LEU A 180 13.03 -12.79 -35.13
CA LEU A 180 12.06 -12.07 -34.29
C LEU A 180 12.52 -11.97 -32.82
N TYR A 181 13.11 -13.02 -32.27
CA TYR A 181 13.64 -13.02 -30.90
C TYR A 181 14.80 -12.03 -30.75
N ARG A 182 15.74 -12.00 -31.71
CA ARG A 182 16.84 -11.01 -31.71
C ARG A 182 16.31 -9.58 -31.78
N LEU A 183 15.28 -9.34 -32.59
CA LEU A 183 14.62 -8.04 -32.64
C LEU A 183 14.00 -7.67 -31.28
N ALA A 184 13.28 -8.61 -30.65
CA ALA A 184 12.70 -8.39 -29.32
C ALA A 184 13.78 -8.05 -28.27
N GLU A 185 14.93 -8.73 -28.29
CA GLU A 185 16.06 -8.41 -27.42
C GLU A 185 16.57 -6.97 -27.64
N GLN A 186 16.73 -6.55 -28.90
CA GLN A 186 17.17 -5.19 -29.22
C GLN A 186 16.17 -4.11 -28.76
N LEU A 187 14.88 -4.34 -29.00
CA LEU A 187 13.79 -3.45 -28.56
C LEU A 187 13.77 -3.31 -27.03
N PHE A 188 13.90 -4.44 -26.34
CA PHE A 188 13.96 -4.47 -24.89
C PHE A 188 15.17 -3.71 -24.36
N GLN A 189 16.37 -3.93 -24.91
CA GLN A 189 17.58 -3.21 -24.48
C GLN A 189 17.44 -1.70 -24.68
N LEU A 190 16.90 -1.26 -25.82
CA LEU A 190 16.66 0.17 -26.06
C LEU A 190 15.70 0.79 -25.03
N ARG A 191 14.68 0.05 -24.60
CA ARG A 191 13.78 0.50 -23.53
C ARG A 191 14.46 0.47 -22.16
N CYS A 192 15.33 -0.51 -21.89
CA CYS A 192 16.13 -0.57 -20.68
C CYS A 192 17.04 0.66 -20.55
N THR A 193 17.72 1.06 -21.63
CA THR A 193 18.58 2.26 -21.64
C THR A 193 17.83 3.57 -21.42
N ARG A 194 16.49 3.56 -21.59
CA ARG A 194 15.61 4.71 -21.33
C ARG A 194 15.01 4.68 -19.91
N GLY A 195 15.40 3.71 -19.07
CA GLY A 195 14.88 3.56 -17.71
C GLY A 195 13.52 2.86 -17.62
N SER A 196 13.17 2.00 -18.59
CA SER A 196 11.89 1.27 -18.51
C SER A 196 11.87 0.32 -17.32
N LEU A 197 10.72 0.19 -16.68
CA LEU A 197 10.48 -0.72 -15.56
C LEU A 197 10.29 -2.18 -16.04
N ALA A 198 10.71 -2.47 -17.27
CA ALA A 198 10.54 -3.78 -17.89
C ALA A 198 11.61 -4.76 -17.40
N LEU A 199 11.17 -5.90 -16.91
CA LEU A 199 12.02 -6.96 -16.42
C LEU A 199 11.45 -8.32 -16.83
N TYR A 200 12.34 -9.22 -17.24
CA TYR A 200 12.01 -10.60 -17.59
C TYR A 200 13.06 -11.56 -17.00
N ASP A 201 12.67 -12.35 -16.00
CA ASP A 201 13.44 -13.46 -15.46
C ASP A 201 12.62 -14.74 -15.64
N LEU A 202 12.66 -15.27 -16.86
CA LEU A 202 11.88 -16.45 -17.25
C LEU A 202 12.30 -17.70 -16.46
N HIS A 203 13.57 -17.79 -16.07
CA HIS A 203 14.12 -18.92 -15.30
C HIS A 203 13.49 -18.97 -13.90
N ARG A 204 13.47 -17.85 -13.18
CA ARG A 204 12.83 -17.79 -11.86
C ARG A 204 11.31 -17.61 -11.96
N GLY A 205 10.78 -17.30 -13.14
CA GLY A 205 9.37 -17.11 -13.41
C GLY A 205 8.84 -15.75 -12.96
N TRP A 206 9.62 -14.70 -13.13
CA TRP A 206 9.24 -13.32 -12.87
C TRP A 206 9.22 -12.51 -14.16
N ALA A 207 8.28 -11.59 -14.28
CA ALA A 207 8.30 -10.54 -15.27
C ALA A 207 7.60 -9.30 -14.71
N THR A 208 7.69 -8.16 -15.39
CA THR A 208 6.85 -7.00 -15.08
C THR A 208 5.78 -6.81 -16.16
N ASN A 209 4.63 -6.27 -15.77
CA ASN A 209 3.69 -5.75 -16.76
C ASN A 209 4.14 -4.38 -17.29
N GLU A 210 3.35 -3.79 -18.19
CA GLU A 210 3.61 -2.47 -18.78
C GLU A 210 3.72 -1.35 -17.72
N GLU A 211 3.01 -1.49 -16.60
CA GLU A 211 3.01 -0.54 -15.47
C GLU A 211 4.24 -0.72 -14.56
N GLY A 212 5.11 -1.71 -14.81
CA GLY A 212 6.30 -1.99 -13.99
C GLY A 212 6.01 -2.82 -12.73
N PHE A 213 4.80 -3.38 -12.59
CA PHE A 213 4.46 -4.27 -11.48
C PHE A 213 4.96 -5.69 -11.74
N LEU A 214 5.63 -6.27 -10.74
CA LEU A 214 6.11 -7.64 -10.78
C LEU A 214 4.95 -8.65 -10.82
N LEU A 215 5.07 -9.60 -11.73
CA LEU A 215 4.17 -10.70 -11.98
C LEU A 215 4.91 -12.03 -11.83
N ARG A 216 4.22 -13.01 -11.23
CA ARG A 216 4.67 -14.40 -11.22
C ARG A 216 4.14 -15.10 -12.47
N LEU A 217 5.05 -15.55 -13.34
CA LEU A 217 4.69 -16.26 -14.55
C LEU A 217 4.25 -17.70 -14.23
N SER A 218 3.18 -18.15 -14.89
CA SER A 218 2.78 -19.57 -14.90
C SER A 218 3.88 -20.40 -15.57
N ARG A 219 3.86 -21.73 -15.39
CA ARG A 219 4.86 -22.61 -16.04
C ARG A 219 4.83 -22.47 -17.57
N GLU A 220 3.64 -22.29 -18.14
CA GLU A 220 3.39 -22.14 -19.58
C GLU A 220 3.88 -20.80 -20.15
N GLN A 221 4.13 -19.81 -19.30
CA GLN A 221 4.58 -18.47 -19.72
C GLN A 221 6.10 -18.29 -19.58
N ARG A 222 6.82 -19.28 -19.04
CA ARG A 222 8.28 -19.21 -18.79
C ARG A 222 9.10 -19.60 -20.02
N HIS A 223 8.71 -19.07 -21.17
CA HIS A 223 9.32 -19.36 -22.47
C HIS A 223 9.76 -18.07 -23.15
N ARG A 224 10.83 -18.11 -23.95
CA ARG A 224 11.39 -16.94 -24.66
C ARG A 224 10.37 -16.30 -25.60
N SER A 225 9.48 -17.11 -26.16
CA SER A 225 8.36 -16.69 -27.00
C SER A 225 7.37 -15.77 -26.27
N TYR A 226 7.19 -15.91 -24.95
CA TYR A 226 6.36 -14.98 -24.17
C TYR A 226 6.94 -13.58 -24.17
N PHE A 227 8.24 -13.46 -23.95
CA PHE A 227 8.97 -12.19 -24.05
C PHE A 227 8.91 -11.60 -25.46
N LEU A 228 9.12 -12.43 -26.49
CA LEU A 228 9.08 -12.02 -27.90
C LEU A 228 7.75 -11.34 -28.25
N ILE A 229 6.62 -11.99 -27.93
CA ILE A 229 5.28 -11.44 -28.23
C ILE A 229 5.07 -10.11 -27.51
N GLN A 230 5.45 -10.01 -26.22
CA GLN A 230 5.30 -8.77 -25.46
C GLN A 230 6.03 -7.59 -26.12
N GLU A 231 7.30 -7.75 -26.51
CA GLU A 231 8.05 -6.66 -27.14
C GLU A 231 7.52 -6.29 -28.53
N CYS A 232 7.06 -7.27 -29.32
CA CYS A 232 6.43 -6.99 -30.62
C CYS A 232 5.11 -6.21 -30.47
N MET A 233 4.27 -6.57 -29.48
CA MET A 233 3.01 -5.87 -29.24
C MET A 233 3.24 -4.46 -28.71
N ILE A 234 4.24 -4.26 -27.84
CA ILE A 234 4.62 -2.92 -27.34
C ILE A 234 5.10 -2.05 -28.50
N LEU A 235 5.93 -2.59 -29.41
CA LEU A 235 6.36 -1.88 -30.61
C LEU A 235 5.18 -1.46 -31.48
N ALA A 236 4.24 -2.38 -31.77
CA ALA A 236 3.07 -2.09 -32.59
C ALA A 236 2.23 -0.96 -31.97
N ASN A 237 1.89 -1.09 -30.68
CA ASN A 237 1.13 -0.10 -29.92
C ASN A 237 1.81 1.28 -29.89
N GLN A 238 3.14 1.32 -29.73
CA GLN A 238 3.92 2.57 -29.81
C GLN A 238 3.84 3.20 -31.21
N LEU A 239 3.99 2.40 -32.26
CA LEU A 239 3.98 2.90 -33.64
C LEU A 239 2.59 3.40 -34.05
N PHE A 240 1.52 2.72 -33.65
CA PHE A 240 0.15 3.21 -33.84
C PHE A 240 -0.08 4.53 -33.11
N ALA A 241 0.37 4.64 -31.84
CA ALA A 241 0.27 5.88 -31.07
C ALA A 241 0.98 7.05 -31.76
N HIS A 242 2.22 6.83 -32.22
CA HIS A 242 2.98 7.84 -32.94
C HIS A 242 2.32 8.23 -34.27
N LEU A 243 1.78 7.28 -35.01
CA LEU A 243 1.14 7.56 -36.30
C LEU A 243 -0.10 8.45 -36.12
N LEU A 244 -0.98 8.11 -35.18
CA LEU A 244 -2.17 8.92 -34.87
C LEU A 244 -1.78 10.31 -34.35
N ALA A 245 -0.83 10.38 -33.42
CA ALA A 245 -0.36 11.65 -32.87
C ALA A 245 0.27 12.57 -33.94
N ARG A 246 1.13 12.03 -34.82
CA ARG A 246 1.77 12.81 -35.90
C ARG A 246 0.78 13.32 -36.94
N ARG A 247 -0.33 12.61 -37.15
CA ARG A 247 -1.41 13.01 -38.06
C ARG A 247 -2.47 13.90 -37.39
N GLY A 248 -2.31 14.21 -36.10
CA GLY A 248 -3.28 15.03 -35.35
C GLY A 248 -4.65 14.37 -35.19
N LEU A 249 -4.71 13.03 -35.27
CA LEU A 249 -5.96 12.31 -35.11
C LEU A 249 -6.30 12.13 -33.62
N PRO A 250 -7.58 12.20 -33.23
CA PRO A 250 -8.01 11.86 -31.88
C PRO A 250 -7.70 10.38 -31.62
N ALA A 251 -7.36 10.00 -30.39
CA ALA A 251 -7.07 8.61 -30.03
C ALA A 251 -7.27 8.41 -28.52
N LEU A 252 -7.54 7.18 -28.08
CA LEU A 252 -7.49 6.80 -26.67
C LEU A 252 -6.09 6.33 -26.31
N TYR A 253 -5.30 7.22 -25.70
CA TYR A 253 -3.98 6.89 -25.19
C TYR A 253 -4.08 6.12 -23.88
N ARG A 254 -3.15 5.17 -23.67
CA ARG A 254 -2.97 4.50 -22.37
C ARG A 254 -1.85 5.25 -21.65
N ASN A 255 -2.23 6.19 -20.81
CA ASN A 255 -1.29 7.03 -20.08
C ASN A 255 -0.90 6.36 -18.76
N HIS A 256 0.35 6.50 -18.36
CA HIS A 256 0.85 6.01 -17.08
C HIS A 256 1.80 7.07 -16.51
N CYS A 257 1.40 7.73 -15.43
CA CYS A 257 2.12 8.86 -14.87
C CYS A 257 2.81 8.46 -13.57
N SER A 258 3.98 9.05 -13.31
CA SER A 258 4.60 9.01 -12.00
C SER A 258 4.04 10.13 -11.11
N LYS A 259 4.07 9.92 -9.79
CA LYS A 259 3.81 10.99 -8.82
C LYS A 259 5.02 11.93 -8.75
N PRO A 260 4.87 13.18 -8.30
CA PRO A 260 5.98 14.14 -8.22
C PRO A 260 7.17 13.68 -7.37
N ILE A 261 6.93 12.82 -6.38
CA ILE A 261 7.97 12.26 -5.49
C ILE A 261 8.67 11.01 -6.07
N ALA A 262 8.26 10.56 -7.26
CA ALA A 262 8.80 9.33 -7.82
C ALA A 262 10.29 9.47 -8.16
N PRO A 263 11.11 8.46 -7.81
CA PRO A 263 12.46 8.35 -8.35
C PRO A 263 12.44 8.24 -9.88
N THR A 264 13.61 8.40 -10.51
CA THR A 264 13.74 8.16 -11.95
C THR A 264 13.44 6.70 -12.31
N GLY A 265 13.07 6.45 -13.57
CA GLY A 265 12.80 5.10 -14.05
C GLY A 265 14.01 4.18 -13.88
N GLU A 266 15.22 4.71 -14.10
CA GLU A 266 16.49 4.00 -13.91
C GLU A 266 16.67 3.56 -12.46
N ALA A 267 16.39 4.44 -11.49
CA ALA A 267 16.52 4.10 -10.07
C ALA A 267 15.52 3.02 -9.64
N LEU A 268 14.25 3.12 -10.10
CA LEU A 268 13.24 2.10 -9.82
C LEU A 268 13.56 0.77 -10.50
N ARG A 269 14.15 0.81 -11.69
CA ARG A 269 14.63 -0.38 -12.39
C ARG A 269 15.78 -1.05 -11.62
N GLU A 270 16.76 -0.30 -11.14
CA GLU A 270 17.85 -0.83 -10.33
C GLU A 270 17.33 -1.52 -9.05
N MET A 271 16.30 -0.95 -8.43
CA MET A 271 15.60 -1.60 -7.31
C MET A 271 14.95 -2.93 -7.71
N LEU A 272 14.27 -2.98 -8.87
CA LEU A 272 13.66 -4.21 -9.41
C LEU A 272 14.71 -5.29 -9.68
N GLU A 273 15.82 -4.94 -10.31
CA GLU A 273 16.93 -5.85 -10.60
C GLU A 273 17.57 -6.36 -9.31
N THR A 274 17.81 -5.48 -8.34
CA THR A 274 18.36 -5.84 -7.02
C THR A 274 17.45 -6.81 -6.28
N ALA A 275 16.13 -6.60 -6.31
CA ALA A 275 15.18 -7.47 -5.63
C ALA A 275 15.14 -8.89 -6.20
N LEU A 276 15.45 -9.06 -7.49
CA LEU A 276 15.56 -10.39 -8.09
C LEU A 276 16.93 -11.00 -7.89
N LEU A 277 18.02 -10.23 -7.96
CA LEU A 277 19.38 -10.74 -7.78
C LEU A 277 19.66 -11.12 -6.32
N ARG A 278 19.13 -10.34 -5.36
CA ARG A 278 19.35 -10.47 -3.92
C ARG A 278 18.04 -10.42 -3.13
N PRO A 279 17.18 -11.44 -3.27
CA PRO A 279 15.87 -11.49 -2.61
C PRO A 279 15.96 -11.55 -1.07
N ASP A 280 17.12 -11.90 -0.53
CA ASP A 280 17.48 -11.86 0.89
C ASP A 280 17.66 -10.43 1.42
N GLN A 281 18.10 -9.50 0.57
CA GLN A 281 18.32 -8.10 0.92
C GLN A 281 17.10 -7.23 0.62
N VAL A 282 16.49 -7.45 -0.56
CA VAL A 282 15.33 -6.67 -1.02
C VAL A 282 14.27 -7.64 -1.52
N ARG A 283 13.12 -7.68 -0.84
CA ARG A 283 12.05 -8.58 -1.26
C ARG A 283 11.29 -8.03 -2.47
N PRO A 284 10.97 -8.85 -3.49
CA PRO A 284 10.15 -8.45 -4.65
C PRO A 284 8.83 -7.75 -4.26
N GLU A 285 8.21 -8.16 -3.15
CA GLU A 285 6.98 -7.58 -2.65
C GLU A 285 7.18 -6.15 -2.14
N GLN A 286 8.35 -5.85 -1.56
CA GLN A 286 8.69 -4.51 -1.06
C GLN A 286 8.86 -3.55 -2.23
N VAL A 287 9.60 -3.95 -3.27
CA VAL A 287 9.76 -3.11 -4.48
C VAL A 287 8.43 -2.90 -5.18
N SER A 288 7.59 -3.94 -5.30
CA SER A 288 6.26 -3.80 -5.87
C SER A 288 5.41 -2.78 -5.10
N ALA A 289 5.47 -2.79 -3.76
CA ALA A 289 4.77 -1.81 -2.93
C ALA A 289 5.35 -0.40 -3.13
N THR A 290 6.67 -0.24 -3.22
CA THR A 290 7.31 1.05 -3.50
C THR A 290 6.87 1.60 -4.84
N ILE A 291 6.89 0.80 -5.91
CA ILE A 291 6.43 1.22 -7.24
C ILE A 291 4.97 1.68 -7.16
N GLN A 292 4.08 0.90 -6.53
CA GLN A 292 2.67 1.28 -6.34
C GLN A 292 2.47 2.60 -5.57
N LEU A 293 3.41 2.96 -4.69
CA LEU A 293 3.34 4.22 -3.95
C LEU A 293 3.78 5.42 -4.79
N VAL A 294 4.66 5.23 -5.76
CA VAL A 294 5.26 6.33 -6.55
C VAL A 294 4.70 6.47 -7.96
N VAL A 295 4.03 5.46 -8.50
CA VAL A 295 3.35 5.54 -9.80
C VAL A 295 1.83 5.62 -9.64
N GLU A 296 1.18 6.28 -10.58
CA GLU A 296 -0.27 6.21 -10.75
C GLU A 296 -0.65 4.93 -11.51
N ARG A 297 -1.91 4.51 -11.43
CA ARG A 297 -2.38 3.44 -12.32
C ARG A 297 -2.44 3.97 -13.75
N ALA A 298 -2.16 3.12 -14.72
CA ALA A 298 -2.37 3.49 -16.10
C ALA A 298 -3.88 3.69 -16.38
N THR A 299 -4.21 4.72 -17.15
CA THR A 299 -5.60 5.09 -17.48
C THR A 299 -5.73 5.42 -18.96
N TYR A 300 -6.92 5.19 -19.51
CA TYR A 300 -7.27 5.69 -20.83
C TYR A 300 -7.60 7.18 -20.75
N ALA A 301 -7.14 7.98 -21.71
CA ALA A 301 -7.56 9.36 -21.91
C ALA A 301 -7.27 9.82 -23.35
N PRO A 302 -8.02 10.80 -23.89
CA PRO A 302 -7.73 11.36 -25.21
C PRO A 302 -6.49 12.27 -25.25
N THR A 303 -6.09 12.80 -24.09
CA THR A 303 -4.88 13.62 -23.97
C THR A 303 -3.65 12.73 -23.86
N LEU A 304 -2.66 12.96 -24.71
CA LEU A 304 -1.39 12.26 -24.65
C LEU A 304 -0.52 12.77 -23.49
N ARG A 305 -0.11 11.89 -22.58
CA ARG A 305 0.79 12.20 -21.44
C ARG A 305 2.03 11.31 -21.38
N GLY A 306 2.05 10.22 -22.14
CA GLY A 306 3.13 9.23 -22.14
C GLY A 306 2.92 8.10 -21.14
N HIS A 307 3.87 7.16 -21.13
CA HIS A 307 3.79 5.93 -20.35
C HIS A 307 5.07 5.69 -19.56
N PHE A 308 5.08 6.08 -18.28
CA PHE A 308 6.22 6.03 -17.37
C PHE A 308 6.85 4.64 -17.27
N GLY A 309 6.06 3.60 -16.98
CA GLY A 309 6.56 2.23 -16.84
C GLY A 309 7.24 1.65 -18.09
N LEU A 310 6.83 2.11 -19.28
CA LEU A 310 7.39 1.67 -20.56
C LEU A 310 8.48 2.61 -21.08
N GLN A 311 8.58 3.82 -20.52
CA GLN A 311 9.40 4.94 -20.98
C GLN A 311 9.13 5.31 -22.44
N LEU A 312 7.84 5.46 -22.76
CA LEU A 312 7.37 5.81 -24.09
C LEU A 312 6.64 7.16 -24.07
N PRO A 313 6.95 8.09 -24.99
CA PRO A 313 6.28 9.39 -25.05
C PRO A 313 4.84 9.28 -25.56
N ALA A 314 4.53 8.24 -26.35
CA ALA A 314 3.20 7.91 -26.80
C ALA A 314 2.94 6.40 -26.73
N TYR A 315 1.81 6.02 -26.15
CA TYR A 315 1.38 4.63 -26.05
C TYR A 315 -0.16 4.56 -26.06
N LEU A 316 -0.70 3.57 -26.77
CA LEU A 316 -2.12 3.24 -26.79
C LEU A 316 -2.27 1.74 -26.92
N HIS A 317 -3.48 1.21 -26.70
CA HIS A 317 -3.77 -0.19 -27.01
C HIS A 317 -4.50 -0.30 -28.35
N LEU A 318 -4.00 -1.19 -29.21
CA LEU A 318 -4.64 -1.58 -30.48
C LEU A 318 -4.45 -3.06 -30.82
N THR A 319 -3.53 -3.76 -30.16
CA THR A 319 -3.16 -5.14 -30.48
C THR A 319 -4.12 -6.21 -29.95
N SER A 320 -5.26 -5.84 -29.36
CA SER A 320 -6.23 -6.83 -28.84
C SER A 320 -7.72 -6.42 -28.97
N PRO A 321 -8.20 -6.10 -30.18
CA PRO A 321 -9.57 -5.61 -30.41
C PRO A 321 -10.67 -6.65 -30.19
N LEU A 322 -10.38 -7.95 -30.16
CA LEU A 322 -11.38 -8.99 -29.85
C LEU A 322 -11.79 -8.97 -28.37
N ARG A 323 -10.95 -8.40 -27.50
CA ARG A 323 -11.09 -8.46 -26.04
C ARG A 323 -10.99 -7.13 -25.30
N ARG A 324 -10.65 -6.04 -25.98
CA ARG A 324 -10.60 -4.68 -25.40
C ARG A 324 -11.30 -3.67 -26.31
N TYR A 325 -12.29 -2.96 -25.77
CA TYR A 325 -13.04 -1.95 -26.52
C TYR A 325 -12.19 -0.72 -26.88
N ALA A 326 -11.21 -0.36 -26.05
CA ALA A 326 -10.25 0.71 -26.37
C ALA A 326 -9.53 0.46 -27.71
N ASP A 327 -9.08 -0.78 -27.93
CA ASP A 327 -8.43 -1.22 -29.15
C ASP A 327 -9.37 -1.14 -30.35
N LEU A 328 -10.65 -1.50 -30.19
CA LEU A 328 -11.68 -1.34 -31.23
C LEU A 328 -11.88 0.13 -31.62
N VAL A 329 -11.96 1.04 -30.64
CA VAL A 329 -12.07 2.48 -30.88
C VAL A 329 -10.84 3.00 -31.62
N ASN A 330 -9.64 2.68 -31.12
CA ASN A 330 -8.39 3.12 -31.75
C ASN A 330 -8.20 2.50 -33.15
N GLN A 331 -8.60 1.24 -33.36
CA GLN A 331 -8.57 0.60 -34.67
C GLN A 331 -9.49 1.31 -35.66
N ARG A 332 -10.70 1.69 -35.25
CA ARG A 332 -11.64 2.47 -36.09
C ARG A 332 -11.05 3.81 -36.53
N ILE A 333 -10.42 4.52 -35.60
CA ILE A 333 -9.72 5.78 -35.89
C ILE A 333 -8.56 5.51 -36.86
N LEU A 334 -7.79 4.45 -36.64
CA LEU A 334 -6.68 4.06 -37.50
C LEU A 334 -7.13 3.77 -38.93
N LEU A 335 -8.29 3.13 -39.12
CA LEU A 335 -8.85 2.84 -40.45
C LEU A 335 -9.18 4.10 -41.26
N SER A 336 -9.42 5.24 -40.62
CA SER A 336 -9.64 6.51 -41.33
C SER A 336 -8.43 6.95 -42.15
N LEU A 337 -7.22 6.53 -41.76
CA LEU A 337 -5.99 6.76 -42.52
C LEU A 337 -5.89 5.92 -43.80
N ILE A 338 -6.63 4.81 -43.87
CA ILE A 338 -6.58 3.86 -44.99
C ILE A 338 -7.77 4.07 -45.93
N GLN A 339 -8.95 4.35 -45.37
CA GLN A 339 -10.24 4.40 -46.09
C GLN A 339 -10.69 5.84 -46.37
N SER A 340 -9.77 6.76 -46.68
CA SER A 340 -9.95 8.22 -46.67
C SER A 340 -11.20 8.79 -47.37
N GLU A 341 -11.80 8.09 -48.34
CA GLU A 341 -13.02 8.53 -49.05
C GLU A 341 -14.33 8.02 -48.44
N ASN A 342 -14.29 6.98 -47.60
CA ASN A 342 -15.45 6.34 -46.96
C ASN A 342 -15.28 6.23 -45.43
N ALA A 343 -14.39 7.03 -44.84
CA ALA A 343 -14.10 6.98 -43.43
C ALA A 343 -15.34 7.40 -42.62
N ALA A 344 -15.72 6.58 -41.63
CA ALA A 344 -16.74 6.97 -40.68
C ALA A 344 -16.30 8.24 -39.92
N PRO A 345 -17.25 9.07 -39.45
CA PRO A 345 -16.93 10.24 -38.64
C PRO A 345 -16.04 9.85 -37.47
N LEU A 346 -14.95 10.61 -37.27
CA LEU A 346 -14.07 10.43 -36.13
C LEU A 346 -14.82 10.83 -34.84
N PRO A 347 -14.58 10.12 -33.73
CA PRO A 347 -15.20 10.47 -32.47
C PRO A 347 -14.73 11.85 -32.00
N SER A 348 -15.64 12.61 -31.40
CA SER A 348 -15.29 13.89 -30.79
C SER A 348 -14.39 13.68 -29.56
N ARG A 349 -13.75 14.76 -29.10
CA ARG A 349 -12.95 14.69 -27.88
C ARG A 349 -13.81 14.32 -26.67
N GLU A 350 -15.00 14.91 -26.55
CA GLU A 350 -15.96 14.66 -25.48
C GLU A 350 -16.40 13.19 -25.48
N GLU A 351 -16.71 12.63 -26.66
CA GLU A 351 -17.04 11.21 -26.79
C GLU A 351 -15.89 10.31 -26.32
N LEU A 352 -14.63 10.65 -26.66
CA LEU A 352 -13.47 9.92 -26.17
C LEU A 352 -13.25 10.08 -24.66
N GLU A 353 -13.54 11.24 -24.08
CA GLU A 353 -13.48 11.46 -22.62
C GLU A 353 -14.53 10.59 -21.89
N GLU A 354 -15.73 10.49 -22.42
CA GLU A 354 -16.78 9.61 -21.90
C GLU A 354 -16.38 8.13 -21.98
N ILE A 355 -15.90 7.69 -23.15
CA ILE A 355 -15.43 6.31 -23.34
C ILE A 355 -14.28 6.01 -22.38
N ALA A 356 -13.29 6.91 -22.27
CA ALA A 356 -12.17 6.77 -21.37
C ALA A 356 -12.61 6.63 -19.90
N SER A 357 -13.53 7.50 -19.45
CA SER A 357 -14.08 7.45 -18.09
C SER A 357 -14.74 6.10 -17.78
N HIS A 358 -15.62 5.65 -18.69
CA HIS A 358 -16.32 4.37 -18.58
C HIS A 358 -15.36 3.16 -18.54
N LEU A 359 -14.36 3.12 -19.43
CA LEU A 359 -13.34 2.07 -19.46
C LEU A 359 -12.55 2.02 -18.14
N ASN A 360 -12.13 3.18 -17.63
CA ASN A 360 -11.36 3.29 -16.39
C ASN A 360 -12.19 2.89 -15.16
N GLU A 361 -13.48 3.22 -15.14
CA GLU A 361 -14.40 2.82 -14.07
C GLU A 361 -14.61 1.30 -14.05
N ILE A 362 -14.90 0.69 -15.21
CA ILE A 362 -15.04 -0.78 -15.30
C ILE A 362 -13.75 -1.48 -14.92
N GLU A 363 -12.59 -1.01 -15.39
CA GLU A 363 -11.30 -1.62 -15.02
C GLU A 363 -11.07 -1.57 -13.49
N ARG A 364 -11.43 -0.45 -12.86
CA ARG A 364 -11.34 -0.28 -11.40
C ARG A 364 -12.28 -1.23 -10.65
N SER A 365 -13.53 -1.34 -11.08
CA SER A 365 -14.53 -2.24 -10.49
C SER A 365 -14.12 -3.70 -10.63
N LEU A 366 -13.68 -4.13 -11.82
CA LEU A 366 -13.19 -5.50 -12.04
C LEU A 366 -11.97 -5.83 -11.18
N LYS A 367 -11.02 -4.89 -11.01
CA LYS A 367 -9.88 -5.09 -10.12
C LYS A 367 -10.31 -5.21 -8.64
N ALA A 368 -11.35 -4.50 -8.23
CA ALA A 368 -11.91 -4.56 -6.87
C ALA A 368 -12.69 -5.86 -6.61
N GLU A 369 -13.38 -6.40 -7.62
CA GLU A 369 -14.17 -7.63 -7.52
C GLU A 369 -13.33 -8.92 -7.53
N LYS A 370 -12.13 -8.89 -8.14
CA LYS A 370 -11.24 -10.06 -8.28
C LYS A 370 -11.01 -10.85 -6.99
N PRO A 371 -10.59 -10.24 -5.86
CA PRO A 371 -10.38 -10.97 -4.61
C PRO A 371 -11.62 -11.73 -4.13
N ALA A 372 -12.80 -11.12 -4.25
CA ALA A 372 -14.06 -11.73 -3.84
C ALA A 372 -14.44 -12.93 -4.71
N TYR A 373 -14.21 -12.81 -6.02
CA TYR A 373 -14.43 -13.91 -6.96
C TYR A 373 -13.49 -15.10 -6.71
N PHE A 374 -12.20 -14.85 -6.46
CA PHE A 374 -11.26 -15.92 -6.13
C PHE A 374 -11.64 -16.63 -4.83
N LEU A 375 -12.09 -15.87 -3.83
CA LEU A 375 -12.51 -16.43 -2.56
C LEU A 375 -13.73 -17.35 -2.69
N SER A 376 -14.74 -16.94 -3.48
CA SER A 376 -15.95 -17.74 -3.67
C SER A 376 -15.70 -19.05 -4.43
N LEU A 377 -14.81 -19.04 -5.42
CA LEU A 377 -14.38 -20.27 -6.10
C LEU A 377 -13.62 -21.22 -5.18
N TYR A 378 -12.70 -20.66 -4.40
CA TYR A 378 -11.90 -21.44 -3.45
C TYR A 378 -12.81 -22.07 -2.40
N GLU A 379 -13.81 -21.34 -1.90
CA GLU A 379 -14.86 -21.86 -1.03
C GLU A 379 -15.64 -23.01 -1.68
N GLN A 380 -16.15 -22.84 -2.91
CA GLN A 380 -16.88 -23.90 -3.62
C GLN A 380 -16.05 -25.17 -3.79
N GLN A 381 -14.76 -25.03 -4.11
CA GLN A 381 -13.87 -26.18 -4.25
C GLN A 381 -13.68 -26.92 -2.93
N LEU A 382 -13.48 -26.20 -1.83
CA LEU A 382 -13.34 -26.80 -0.50
C LEU A 382 -14.64 -27.47 -0.05
N GLN A 383 -15.78 -26.83 -0.30
CA GLN A 383 -17.08 -27.37 0.07
C GLN A 383 -17.38 -28.68 -0.68
N ARG A 384 -17.04 -28.75 -1.96
CA ARG A 384 -17.10 -29.98 -2.75
C ARG A 384 -16.20 -31.08 -2.17
N GLN A 385 -14.98 -30.77 -1.75
CA GLN A 385 -14.09 -31.74 -1.10
C GLN A 385 -14.67 -32.26 0.23
N VAL A 386 -15.31 -31.39 1.01
CA VAL A 386 -15.98 -31.77 2.26
C VAL A 386 -17.18 -32.68 1.97
N GLU A 387 -18.02 -32.34 0.99
CA GLU A 387 -19.17 -33.16 0.57
C GLU A 387 -18.74 -34.53 0.05
N GLU A 388 -17.68 -34.59 -0.77
CA GLU A 388 -17.12 -35.84 -1.30
C GLU A 388 -16.57 -36.74 -0.18
N ALA A 389 -15.92 -36.18 0.84
CA ALA A 389 -15.41 -36.95 1.99
C ALA A 389 -16.53 -37.45 2.93
N LEU A 390 -17.56 -36.63 3.16
CA LEU A 390 -18.74 -37.03 3.94
C LEU A 390 -19.54 -38.13 3.23
N ALA A 391 -19.65 -38.07 1.90
CA ALA A 391 -20.27 -39.11 1.09
C ALA A 391 -19.54 -40.47 1.17
N GLN A 392 -18.24 -40.46 1.51
CA GLN A 392 -17.43 -41.66 1.72
C GLN A 392 -17.50 -42.19 3.16
N GLY A 393 -18.38 -41.64 4.01
CA GLY A 393 -18.60 -42.11 5.39
C GLY A 393 -17.50 -41.70 6.38
N GLY A 394 -16.64 -40.75 6.01
CA GLY A 394 -15.58 -40.23 6.88
C GLY A 394 -16.02 -39.11 7.82
N GLU A 395 -15.18 -38.76 8.79
CA GLU A 395 -15.33 -37.53 9.57
C GLU A 395 -15.28 -36.30 8.67
N ARG A 396 -15.94 -35.20 9.07
CA ARG A 396 -15.91 -33.95 8.31
C ARG A 396 -14.46 -33.46 8.20
N PRO A 397 -13.84 -33.47 6.99
CA PRO A 397 -12.43 -33.15 6.87
C PRO A 397 -12.19 -31.67 7.18
N ARG A 398 -11.00 -31.35 7.70
CA ARG A 398 -10.47 -29.98 7.80
C ARG A 398 -9.50 -29.71 6.65
N PRO A 399 -9.97 -29.36 5.44
CA PRO A 399 -9.12 -29.24 4.26
C PRO A 399 -8.07 -28.13 4.39
N LEU A 400 -8.30 -27.15 5.26
CA LEU A 400 -7.41 -26.01 5.49
C LEU A 400 -6.38 -26.25 6.62
N ALA A 401 -6.47 -27.35 7.37
CA ALA A 401 -5.57 -27.63 8.49
C ALA A 401 -4.10 -27.75 8.03
N ALA A 402 -3.86 -28.29 6.83
CA ALA A 402 -2.53 -28.46 6.25
C ALA A 402 -1.87 -27.16 5.75
N LEU A 403 -2.59 -26.03 5.73
CA LEU A 403 -2.01 -24.76 5.30
C LEU A 403 -0.99 -24.25 6.32
N ASP A 404 0.18 -23.84 5.83
CA ASP A 404 1.14 -23.11 6.66
C ASP A 404 0.58 -21.74 7.10
N ALA A 405 1.19 -21.16 8.14
CA ALA A 405 0.72 -19.90 8.73
C ALA A 405 0.69 -18.72 7.73
N ARG A 406 1.63 -18.66 6.76
CA ARG A 406 1.69 -17.55 5.78
C ARG A 406 0.55 -17.64 4.76
N ARG A 407 0.28 -18.85 4.27
CA ARG A 407 -0.81 -19.12 3.33
C ARG A 407 -2.16 -18.89 3.99
N PHE A 408 -2.32 -19.33 5.24
CA PHE A 408 -3.54 -19.10 6.01
C PHE A 408 -3.77 -17.61 6.29
N HIS A 409 -2.74 -16.86 6.70
CA HIS A 409 -2.82 -15.41 6.86
C HIS A 409 -3.24 -14.70 5.56
N SER A 410 -2.68 -15.14 4.42
CA SER A 410 -3.04 -14.58 3.11
C SER A 410 -4.51 -14.83 2.76
N LEU A 411 -5.01 -16.03 3.04
CA LEU A 411 -6.42 -16.40 2.86
C LEU A 411 -7.33 -15.51 3.72
N MET A 412 -7.00 -15.36 5.00
CA MET A 412 -7.72 -14.48 5.92
C MET A 412 -7.76 -13.04 5.40
N ARG A 413 -6.62 -12.50 4.95
CA ARG A 413 -6.54 -11.14 4.40
C ARG A 413 -7.45 -10.95 3.17
N ILE A 414 -7.53 -11.96 2.29
CA ILE A 414 -8.43 -11.92 1.13
C ILE A 414 -9.89 -11.91 1.59
N ALA A 415 -10.27 -12.78 2.54
CA ALA A 415 -11.60 -12.78 3.15
C ALA A 415 -11.97 -11.41 3.76
N ALA A 416 -11.00 -10.74 4.39
CA ALA A 416 -11.16 -9.38 4.91
C ALA A 416 -11.50 -8.37 3.83
N GLN A 417 -10.67 -8.33 2.78
CA GLN A 417 -10.75 -7.37 1.69
C GLN A 417 -12.05 -7.51 0.92
N SER A 418 -12.51 -8.76 0.78
CA SER A 418 -13.78 -9.09 0.14
C SER A 418 -14.99 -8.90 1.05
N GLN A 419 -14.78 -8.67 2.36
CA GLN A 419 -15.82 -8.64 3.40
C GLN A 419 -16.70 -9.91 3.41
N LEU A 420 -16.15 -11.03 2.95
CA LEU A 420 -16.82 -12.31 2.84
C LEU A 420 -16.11 -13.29 3.77
N LEU A 421 -16.88 -13.99 4.60
CA LEU A 421 -16.37 -15.04 5.48
C LEU A 421 -17.06 -16.37 5.15
N PRO A 422 -16.54 -17.12 4.18
CA PRO A 422 -16.96 -18.48 3.89
C PRO A 422 -17.05 -19.38 5.14
N PRO A 423 -18.09 -20.23 5.32
CA PRO A 423 -18.21 -21.08 6.49
C PRO A 423 -17.00 -22.00 6.72
N VAL A 424 -16.40 -22.53 5.65
CA VAL A 424 -15.20 -23.39 5.76
C VAL A 424 -14.00 -22.61 6.31
N ILE A 425 -13.86 -21.32 5.94
CA ILE A 425 -12.79 -20.45 6.43
C ILE A 425 -13.10 -20.02 7.87
N GLU A 426 -14.36 -19.68 8.17
CA GLU A 426 -14.81 -19.39 9.53
C GLU A 426 -14.49 -20.56 10.47
N GLU A 427 -14.88 -21.78 10.10
CA GLU A 427 -14.66 -22.99 10.90
C GLU A 427 -13.17 -23.24 11.16
N GLU A 428 -12.31 -23.07 10.15
CA GLU A 428 -10.86 -23.23 10.33
C GLU A 428 -10.24 -22.11 11.19
N ILE A 429 -10.67 -20.86 11.04
CA ILE A 429 -10.24 -19.76 11.92
C ILE A 429 -10.63 -20.09 13.37
N LEU A 430 -11.88 -20.50 13.60
CA LEU A 430 -12.36 -20.87 14.92
C LEU A 430 -11.60 -22.08 15.48
N ALA A 431 -11.23 -23.06 14.64
CA ALA A 431 -10.44 -24.21 15.07
C ALA A 431 -9.03 -23.81 15.49
N ARG A 432 -8.32 -23.00 14.69
CA ARG A 432 -6.98 -22.49 15.03
C ARG A 432 -6.97 -21.58 16.25
N LEU A 433 -8.06 -20.84 16.49
CA LEU A 433 -8.26 -20.06 17.72
C LEU A 433 -8.53 -20.93 18.95
N ARG A 434 -9.15 -22.10 18.80
CA ARG A 434 -9.29 -23.08 19.91
C ARG A 434 -7.97 -23.78 20.22
N GLU A 435 -7.16 -24.04 19.20
CA GLU A 435 -5.82 -24.62 19.32
C GLU A 435 -4.76 -23.61 19.75
N ASP A 436 -5.12 -22.32 19.82
CA ASP A 436 -4.26 -21.23 20.25
C ASP A 436 -2.94 -21.14 19.41
N VAL A 437 -3.03 -21.43 18.10
CA VAL A 437 -1.90 -21.44 17.15
C VAL A 437 -1.74 -20.14 16.34
N LEU A 438 -2.69 -19.21 16.46
CA LEU A 438 -2.63 -17.93 15.75
C LEU A 438 -1.70 -16.94 16.45
N GLY A 439 -0.83 -16.30 15.68
CA GLY A 439 0.14 -15.34 16.21
C GLY A 439 -0.48 -13.96 16.50
N PRO A 440 0.29 -13.04 17.11
CA PRO A 440 -0.19 -11.70 17.46
C PRO A 440 -0.63 -10.90 16.23
N HIS A 441 0.03 -11.04 15.07
CA HIS A 441 -0.40 -10.38 13.83
C HIS A 441 -1.76 -10.87 13.34
N ASP A 442 -2.03 -12.17 13.43
CA ASP A 442 -3.31 -12.75 13.01
C ASP A 442 -4.44 -12.28 13.93
N LEU A 443 -4.21 -12.33 15.25
CA LEU A 443 -5.12 -11.83 16.27
C LEU A 443 -5.39 -10.32 16.10
N PHE A 444 -4.35 -9.52 15.90
CA PHE A 444 -4.51 -8.08 15.65
C PHE A 444 -5.35 -7.82 14.40
N THR A 445 -5.09 -8.57 13.33
CA THR A 445 -5.84 -8.45 12.09
C THR A 445 -7.31 -8.76 12.37
N LEU A 446 -7.61 -9.96 12.91
CA LEU A 446 -8.97 -10.43 13.27
C LEU A 446 -9.78 -9.42 14.08
N LEU A 447 -9.16 -8.81 15.09
CA LEU A 447 -9.83 -7.90 15.99
C LEU A 447 -10.07 -6.51 15.37
N PHE A 448 -9.04 -5.93 14.74
CA PHE A 448 -9.03 -4.49 14.42
C PHE A 448 -8.99 -4.15 12.92
N ARG A 449 -8.74 -5.13 12.04
CA ARG A 449 -8.65 -4.90 10.59
C ARG A 449 -9.80 -5.52 9.80
N PHE A 450 -10.53 -6.47 10.40
CA PHE A 450 -11.72 -7.08 9.78
C PHE A 450 -13.02 -6.34 10.17
N PRO A 451 -14.06 -6.43 9.30
CA PRO A 451 -15.38 -5.87 9.57
C PRO A 451 -15.94 -6.29 10.94
N THR A 452 -16.68 -5.40 11.59
CA THR A 452 -17.40 -5.67 12.84
C THR A 452 -18.82 -6.19 12.61
N THR A 453 -19.33 -6.15 11.38
CA THR A 453 -20.71 -6.49 11.03
C THR A 453 -20.81 -7.86 10.34
N GLY A 454 -21.81 -8.65 10.75
CA GLY A 454 -22.09 -10.00 10.23
C GLY A 454 -21.87 -11.09 11.29
N GLN A 455 -22.82 -12.03 11.39
CA GLN A 455 -22.85 -13.05 12.45
C GLN A 455 -21.54 -13.87 12.53
N GLY A 456 -20.93 -14.23 11.39
CA GLY A 456 -19.66 -14.98 11.38
C GLY A 456 -18.46 -14.17 11.90
N TRP A 457 -18.34 -12.90 11.51
CA TRP A 457 -17.24 -12.04 11.99
C TRP A 457 -17.32 -11.77 13.49
N GLU A 458 -18.52 -11.60 14.03
CA GLU A 458 -18.71 -11.45 15.47
C GLU A 458 -18.26 -12.70 16.22
N ARG A 459 -18.65 -13.90 15.77
CA ARG A 459 -18.21 -15.18 16.34
C ARG A 459 -16.69 -15.32 16.34
N VAL A 460 -16.04 -14.99 15.21
CA VAL A 460 -14.58 -15.01 15.08
C VAL A 460 -13.92 -14.02 16.04
N LYS A 461 -14.44 -12.79 16.17
CA LYS A 461 -13.90 -11.80 17.10
C LYS A 461 -14.03 -12.23 18.56
N ARG A 462 -15.19 -12.77 18.98
CA ARG A 462 -15.38 -13.34 20.31
C ARG A 462 -14.37 -14.47 20.59
N ALA A 463 -14.19 -15.37 19.63
CA ALA A 463 -13.21 -16.45 19.76
C ALA A 463 -11.76 -15.93 19.81
N ALA A 464 -11.43 -14.89 19.04
CA ALA A 464 -10.10 -14.26 19.04
C ALA A 464 -9.78 -13.57 20.37
N LEU A 465 -10.77 -12.88 20.97
CA LEU A 465 -10.62 -12.29 22.31
C LEU A 465 -10.46 -13.37 23.38
N SER A 466 -11.24 -14.46 23.28
CA SER A 466 -11.11 -15.60 24.19
C SER A 466 -9.71 -16.24 24.12
N SER A 467 -9.19 -16.46 22.91
CA SER A 467 -7.82 -16.96 22.68
C SER A 467 -6.76 -15.99 23.22
N LEU A 468 -6.92 -14.69 22.97
CA LEU A 468 -6.04 -13.65 23.53
C LEU A 468 -6.00 -13.68 25.07
N CYS A 469 -7.12 -13.97 25.72
CA CYS A 469 -7.18 -14.05 27.19
C CYS A 469 -6.54 -15.32 27.75
N ARG A 470 -6.55 -16.42 26.98
CA ARG A 470 -5.72 -17.60 27.28
C ARG A 470 -4.23 -17.31 27.05
N GLN A 471 -3.91 -16.44 26.10
CA GLN A 471 -2.55 -16.07 25.70
C GLN A 471 -2.23 -14.56 25.88
N PRO A 472 -2.31 -14.02 27.11
CA PRO A 472 -2.22 -12.57 27.33
C PRO A 472 -0.82 -12.00 27.01
N GLN A 473 0.20 -12.84 26.81
CA GLN A 473 1.51 -12.42 26.31
C GLN A 473 1.44 -11.69 24.96
N HIS A 474 0.43 -11.95 24.13
CA HIS A 474 0.25 -11.28 22.85
C HIS A 474 -0.34 -9.87 22.98
N ALA A 475 -1.02 -9.55 24.09
CA ALA A 475 -1.78 -8.31 24.25
C ALA A 475 -0.91 -7.05 24.14
N ILE A 476 0.32 -7.08 24.68
CA ILE A 476 1.25 -5.96 24.58
C ILE A 476 1.66 -5.71 23.13
N SER A 477 1.93 -6.78 22.37
CA SER A 477 2.25 -6.68 20.94
C SER A 477 1.07 -6.13 20.13
N LEU A 478 -0.17 -6.49 20.49
CA LEU A 478 -1.37 -5.95 19.85
C LEU A 478 -1.53 -4.44 20.10
N LEU A 479 -1.32 -3.97 21.33
CA LEU A 479 -1.35 -2.54 21.65
C LEU A 479 -0.24 -1.77 20.90
N ALA A 480 0.97 -2.32 20.82
CA ALA A 480 2.06 -1.74 20.06
C ALA A 480 1.76 -1.66 18.55
N MET A 481 1.15 -2.71 17.99
CA MET A 481 0.67 -2.70 16.60
C MET A 481 -0.43 -1.65 16.40
N GLY A 482 -1.34 -1.47 17.35
CA GLY A 482 -2.35 -0.42 17.30
C GLY A 482 -1.74 0.98 17.26
N GLN A 483 -0.70 1.24 18.05
CA GLN A 483 0.04 2.49 18.00
C GLN A 483 0.70 2.71 16.62
N GLN A 484 1.40 1.70 16.10
CA GLN A 484 2.16 1.82 14.85
C GLN A 484 1.28 1.85 13.59
N ILE A 485 0.23 1.03 13.55
CA ILE A 485 -0.58 0.78 12.34
C ILE A 485 -1.83 1.66 12.33
N LEU A 486 -2.44 1.89 13.49
CA LEU A 486 -3.71 2.61 13.61
C LEU A 486 -3.54 4.00 14.25
N GLY A 487 -2.32 4.38 14.63
CA GLY A 487 -2.02 5.69 15.21
C GLY A 487 -2.58 5.89 16.61
N TRP A 488 -2.76 4.81 17.39
CA TRP A 488 -3.21 4.91 18.78
C TRP A 488 -2.19 5.66 19.64
N GLU A 489 -2.65 6.32 20.71
CA GLU A 489 -1.75 6.87 21.71
C GLU A 489 -0.95 5.75 22.42
N ALA A 490 0.12 6.11 23.11
CA ALA A 490 0.87 5.13 23.88
C ALA A 490 0.04 4.69 25.10
N PRO A 491 -0.12 3.37 25.36
CA PRO A 491 -0.81 2.89 26.55
C PRO A 491 -0.05 3.31 27.82
N ALA A 492 -0.76 3.90 28.77
CA ALA A 492 -0.23 4.32 30.05
C ALA A 492 -0.41 3.20 31.09
N TYR A 493 0.69 2.75 31.69
CA TYR A 493 0.66 1.70 32.71
C TYR A 493 0.84 2.28 34.11
N GLN A 494 -0.07 1.96 35.01
CA GLN A 494 0.03 2.18 36.45
C GLN A 494 0.44 0.87 37.11
N GLU A 495 1.61 0.84 37.73
CA GLU A 495 2.18 -0.38 38.31
C GLU A 495 2.63 -0.15 39.75
N GLN A 496 2.40 -1.16 40.58
CA GLN A 496 2.89 -1.16 41.96
C GLN A 496 3.51 -2.51 42.31
N THR A 497 4.51 -2.47 43.20
CA THR A 497 5.04 -3.67 43.83
C THR A 497 4.45 -3.75 45.23
N LEU A 498 3.74 -4.84 45.49
CA LEU A 498 3.08 -5.17 46.73
C LEU A 498 3.90 -6.28 47.42
N PHE A 499 4.03 -6.22 48.74
CA PHE A 499 4.71 -7.27 49.50
C PHE A 499 3.68 -7.96 50.39
N GLY A 500 3.51 -9.28 50.20
CA GLY A 500 2.65 -10.08 51.07
C GLY A 500 3.29 -10.34 52.44
N SER A 501 2.51 -10.81 53.40
CA SER A 501 2.95 -11.16 54.76
C SER A 501 4.05 -12.23 54.82
N GLY A 502 4.32 -12.94 53.73
CA GLY A 502 5.44 -13.89 53.57
C GLY A 502 6.67 -13.34 52.83
N GLY A 503 6.76 -12.03 52.57
CA GLY A 503 7.94 -11.40 51.94
C GLY A 503 8.12 -11.63 50.44
N GLN A 504 7.24 -12.39 49.77
CA GLN A 504 7.28 -12.53 48.31
C GLN A 504 6.66 -11.31 47.61
N PRO A 505 7.34 -10.72 46.61
CA PRO A 505 6.83 -9.58 45.87
C PRO A 505 5.71 -10.00 44.91
N CYS A 506 4.57 -9.32 45.01
CA CYS A 506 3.49 -9.39 44.03
C CYS A 506 3.41 -8.06 43.27
N PHE A 507 3.09 -8.10 41.98
CA PHE A 507 3.02 -6.90 41.15
C PHE A 507 1.58 -6.66 40.72
N SER A 508 1.12 -5.42 40.80
CA SER A 508 -0.14 -4.98 40.23
C SER A 508 0.11 -4.14 38.97
N ALA A 509 -0.77 -4.26 37.99
CA ALA A 509 -0.77 -3.41 36.81
C ALA A 509 -2.20 -3.05 36.41
N CYS A 510 -2.39 -1.80 36.01
CA CYS A 510 -3.56 -1.29 35.30
C CYS A 510 -3.06 -0.52 34.08
N VAL A 511 -3.76 -0.64 32.96
CA VAL A 511 -3.42 0.09 31.74
C VAL A 511 -4.59 0.95 31.30
N SER A 512 -4.28 2.13 30.78
CA SER A 512 -5.25 2.99 30.12
C SER A 512 -4.77 3.43 28.75
N LEU A 513 -5.72 3.70 27.87
CA LEU A 513 -5.47 4.16 26.50
C LEU A 513 -6.60 5.10 26.08
N ARG A 514 -6.22 6.22 25.46
CA ARG A 514 -7.18 7.14 24.85
C ARG A 514 -7.17 6.95 23.34
N LEU A 515 -8.36 6.78 22.77
CA LEU A 515 -8.57 6.69 21.33
C LEU A 515 -9.60 7.74 20.92
N ALA A 516 -9.17 8.71 20.11
CA ALA A 516 -9.96 9.90 19.79
C ALA A 516 -10.51 10.54 21.08
N ASP A 517 -11.84 10.62 21.23
CA ASP A 517 -12.52 11.20 22.40
C ASP A 517 -12.92 10.17 23.47
N GLN A 518 -12.53 8.89 23.32
CA GLN A 518 -12.89 7.83 24.27
C GLN A 518 -11.68 7.38 25.10
N TYR A 519 -11.92 7.22 26.40
CA TYR A 519 -10.93 6.76 27.37
C TYR A 519 -11.25 5.34 27.82
N TYR A 520 -10.31 4.42 27.59
CA TYR A 520 -10.40 3.04 28.01
C TYR A 520 -9.44 2.78 29.17
N ARG A 521 -9.89 2.01 30.16
CA ARG A 521 -9.08 1.60 31.30
C ARG A 521 -9.37 0.16 31.66
N SER A 522 -8.32 -0.64 31.88
CA SER A 522 -8.45 -1.99 32.39
C SER A 522 -8.77 -1.99 33.89
N ALA A 523 -9.28 -3.12 34.39
CA ALA A 523 -9.19 -3.42 35.81
C ALA A 523 -7.71 -3.58 36.24
N THR A 524 -7.47 -3.60 37.55
CA THR A 524 -6.16 -3.86 38.11
C THR A 524 -5.95 -5.37 38.26
N TYR A 525 -4.88 -5.88 37.65
CA TYR A 525 -4.53 -7.30 37.72
C TYR A 525 -3.26 -7.50 38.55
N ARG A 526 -3.20 -8.61 39.31
CA ARG A 526 -2.08 -8.94 40.20
C ARG A 526 -1.42 -10.26 39.79
N ALA A 527 -0.09 -10.29 39.76
CA ALA A 527 0.68 -11.50 39.44
C ALA A 527 2.06 -11.51 40.12
N GLN A 528 2.66 -12.69 40.29
CA GLN A 528 4.02 -12.86 40.83
C GLN A 528 5.12 -12.24 39.96
N ARG A 529 4.82 -11.95 38.68
CA ARG A 529 5.74 -11.29 37.75
C ARG A 529 5.13 -10.00 37.25
N LYS A 530 5.93 -8.93 37.26
CA LYS A 530 5.58 -7.62 36.71
C LYS A 530 5.05 -7.70 35.26
N ASP A 531 5.75 -8.43 34.39
CA ASP A 531 5.33 -8.60 32.99
C ASP A 531 3.99 -9.31 32.85
N ARG A 532 3.70 -10.28 33.74
CA ARG A 532 2.45 -11.03 33.69
C ARG A 532 1.26 -10.16 34.12
N ALA A 533 1.42 -9.33 35.14
CA ALA A 533 0.40 -8.36 35.54
C ALA A 533 0.11 -7.38 34.40
N ARG A 534 1.16 -6.88 33.72
CA ARG A 534 1.02 -6.03 32.52
C ARG A 534 0.24 -6.75 31.41
N GLN A 535 0.62 -7.98 31.07
CA GLN A 535 -0.03 -8.77 30.02
C GLN A 535 -1.53 -8.96 30.27
N LEU A 536 -1.91 -9.30 31.51
CA LEU A 536 -3.32 -9.46 31.90
C LEU A 536 -4.09 -8.15 31.79
N ALA A 537 -3.53 -7.05 32.29
CA ALA A 537 -4.13 -5.72 32.19
C ALA A 537 -4.31 -5.29 30.71
N SER A 538 -3.30 -5.52 29.87
CA SER A 538 -3.37 -5.27 28.42
C SER A 538 -4.44 -6.09 27.73
N ALA A 539 -4.61 -7.36 28.09
CA ALA A 539 -5.64 -8.22 27.52
C ALA A 539 -7.05 -7.73 27.88
N ASP A 540 -7.28 -7.37 29.16
CA ASP A 540 -8.56 -6.80 29.61
C ASP A 540 -8.89 -5.48 28.90
N LEU A 541 -7.89 -4.61 28.72
CA LEU A 541 -8.08 -3.37 27.97
C LEU A 541 -8.55 -3.65 26.54
N LEU A 542 -7.91 -4.57 25.83
CA LEU A 542 -8.28 -4.93 24.45
C LEU A 542 -9.69 -5.54 24.36
N VAL A 543 -10.11 -6.31 25.38
CA VAL A 543 -11.49 -6.81 25.48
C VAL A 543 -12.48 -5.66 25.64
N ARG A 544 -12.20 -4.72 26.56
CA ARG A 544 -13.06 -3.54 26.78
C ARG A 544 -13.15 -2.64 25.55
N MET A 545 -12.04 -2.48 24.83
CA MET A 545 -11.98 -1.73 23.57
C MET A 545 -12.79 -2.37 22.45
N SER A 546 -13.07 -3.67 22.52
CA SER A 546 -13.82 -4.37 21.47
C SER A 546 -15.32 -4.05 21.49
N GLY A 547 -15.85 -3.57 22.61
CA GLY A 547 -17.29 -3.31 22.79
C GLY A 547 -18.16 -4.57 22.86
N LEU A 548 -17.56 -5.78 22.88
CA LEU A 548 -18.28 -7.04 23.03
C LEU A 548 -18.42 -7.39 24.52
N GLU A 549 -19.65 -7.54 25.01
CA GLU A 549 -19.89 -8.07 26.35
C GLU A 549 -19.53 -9.56 26.40
N LEU A 550 -18.49 -9.86 27.18
CA LEU A 550 -17.89 -11.19 27.33
C LEU A 550 -17.68 -11.50 28.81
N GLU A 551 -18.76 -11.74 29.54
CA GLU A 551 -18.72 -12.05 30.98
C GLU A 551 -17.81 -13.26 31.30
N GLU A 552 -17.83 -14.28 30.45
CA GLU A 552 -16.96 -15.47 30.54
C GLU A 552 -15.46 -15.11 30.45
N VAL A 553 -15.10 -14.08 29.67
CA VAL A 553 -13.72 -13.66 29.47
C VAL A 553 -13.20 -12.84 30.66
N ALA A 554 -14.06 -12.04 31.28
CA ALA A 554 -13.75 -11.36 32.53
C ALA A 554 -13.46 -12.39 33.65
N LEU A 555 -14.17 -13.51 33.68
CA LEU A 555 -13.91 -14.63 34.59
C LEU A 555 -12.57 -15.32 34.30
N LEU A 556 -12.23 -15.58 33.03
CA LEU A 556 -10.95 -16.18 32.63
C LEU A 556 -9.74 -15.33 33.06
N LEU A 557 -9.80 -14.01 32.82
CA LEU A 557 -8.72 -13.10 33.22
C LEU A 557 -8.61 -12.96 34.73
N LYS A 558 -9.75 -12.96 35.46
CA LYS A 558 -9.76 -12.95 36.93
C LYS A 558 -9.20 -14.24 37.52
N ALA A 559 -9.53 -15.40 36.96
CA ALA A 559 -9.00 -16.69 37.38
C ALA A 559 -7.49 -16.83 37.08
N ALA A 560 -7.00 -16.15 36.04
CA ALA A 560 -5.58 -16.08 35.71
C ALA A 560 -4.78 -15.08 36.57
N SER A 561 -5.46 -14.28 37.40
CA SER A 561 -4.84 -13.45 38.43
C SER A 561 -4.52 -14.32 39.65
N ASP A 562 -3.29 -14.24 40.18
CA ASP A 562 -2.85 -15.16 41.23
C ASP A 562 -3.67 -15.01 42.54
N LEU A 563 -4.44 -16.05 42.90
CA LEU A 563 -5.21 -16.13 44.16
C LEU A 563 -4.33 -15.93 45.41
N ARG A 564 -3.04 -16.26 45.36
CA ARG A 564 -2.10 -16.02 46.46
C ARG A 564 -1.79 -14.54 46.69
N CYS A 565 -2.02 -13.67 45.70
CA CYS A 565 -1.95 -12.22 45.84
C CYS A 565 -3.29 -11.58 46.25
N LEU A 566 -4.38 -12.35 46.27
CA LEU A 566 -5.70 -11.91 46.73
C LEU A 566 -5.85 -11.99 48.26
N ALA A 567 -5.01 -12.75 48.97
CA ALA A 567 -5.06 -12.89 50.43
C ALA A 567 -4.65 -11.63 51.24
N ALA A 568 -4.26 -10.55 50.57
CA ALA A 568 -3.96 -9.26 51.21
C ALA A 568 -5.21 -8.42 51.53
N SER A 569 -6.42 -8.94 51.29
CA SER A 569 -7.68 -8.20 51.41
C SER A 569 -8.47 -8.57 52.68
N LYS A 570 -8.03 -8.10 53.85
CA LYS A 570 -8.94 -7.96 55.00
C LYS A 570 -9.16 -6.51 55.45
N GLU A 571 -8.38 -5.57 54.93
CA GLU A 571 -8.54 -4.13 55.25
C GLU A 571 -9.21 -3.33 54.11
N GLU A 572 -9.36 -3.91 52.91
CA GLU A 572 -9.96 -3.19 51.75
C GLU A 572 -11.50 -3.30 51.70
N GLN A 573 -12.13 -4.28 52.36
CA GLN A 573 -13.60 -4.41 52.35
C GLN A 573 -14.32 -3.39 53.24
N ASP A 574 -13.63 -2.79 54.22
CA ASP A 574 -14.21 -1.73 55.06
C ASP A 574 -14.00 -0.32 54.47
N ALA A 575 -13.08 -0.16 53.50
CA ALA A 575 -12.85 1.10 52.81
C ALA A 575 -13.88 1.39 51.69
N GLU A 576 -14.46 0.34 51.06
CA GLU A 576 -15.47 0.50 49.99
C GLU A 576 -16.83 0.99 50.48
N ARG A 577 -17.09 1.00 51.80
CA ARG A 577 -18.34 1.52 52.38
C ARG A 577 -18.25 2.93 52.96
N ALA A 578 -17.06 3.52 53.07
CA ALA A 578 -16.88 4.81 53.76
C ALA A 578 -16.23 5.93 52.93
N GLY A 579 -15.87 5.70 51.67
CA GLY A 579 -15.09 6.66 50.88
C GLY A 579 -15.67 6.98 49.51
N GLN A 580 -16.88 7.53 49.44
CA GLN A 580 -17.21 8.39 48.30
C GLN A 580 -16.37 9.67 48.44
N THR A 581 -15.71 10.06 47.35
CA THR A 581 -14.83 11.22 47.17
C THR A 581 -13.46 11.15 47.85
N GLN A 582 -12.42 10.89 47.05
CA GLN A 582 -11.29 11.82 46.80
C GLN A 582 -10.25 11.18 45.88
N ASP A 583 -10.09 11.79 44.72
CA ASP A 583 -9.18 11.43 43.64
C ASP A 583 -7.76 11.90 43.98
N HIS A 584 -6.90 11.00 44.46
CA HIS A 584 -5.46 11.25 44.57
C HIS A 584 -4.75 10.67 43.36
N SER A 585 -4.62 11.49 42.32
CA SER A 585 -3.71 11.27 41.19
C SER A 585 -2.25 11.35 41.64
N PRO A 586 -1.40 10.33 41.40
CA PRO A 586 0.04 10.55 41.31
C PRO A 586 0.36 11.25 39.98
N GLU A 587 1.18 12.30 40.03
CA GLU A 587 1.59 13.13 38.90
C GLU A 587 2.16 12.30 37.71
N PRO A 588 1.89 12.70 36.45
CA PRO A 588 2.53 12.11 35.29
C PRO A 588 4.01 12.51 35.23
N PRO A 589 4.92 11.63 34.77
CA PRO A 589 6.28 12.06 34.46
C PRO A 589 6.24 13.01 33.26
N LEU A 590 6.91 14.14 33.38
CA LEU A 590 7.14 15.10 32.28
C LEU A 590 7.69 14.36 31.05
N ALA A 591 7.17 14.69 29.87
CA ALA A 591 7.67 14.18 28.59
C ALA A 591 9.17 14.53 28.44
N GLU A 592 10.05 13.53 28.55
CA GLU A 592 11.48 13.70 28.28
C GLU A 592 11.67 14.01 26.78
N VAL A 593 12.28 15.16 26.48
CA VAL A 593 12.61 15.59 25.11
C VAL A 593 13.55 14.56 24.46
N ASN A 594 13.21 14.07 23.26
CA ASN A 594 13.97 13.04 22.55
C ASN A 594 15.18 13.63 21.79
N TYR A 595 16.25 13.92 22.53
CA TYR A 595 17.48 14.50 21.99
C TYR A 595 18.21 13.60 20.97
N LYS A 596 18.11 12.27 21.13
CA LYS A 596 18.69 11.31 20.17
C LYS A 596 18.01 11.39 18.80
N GLY A 597 16.68 11.50 18.77
CA GLY A 597 15.91 11.73 17.55
C GLY A 597 16.23 13.07 16.91
N ALA A 598 16.22 14.15 17.71
CA ALA A 598 16.51 15.51 17.24
C ALA A 598 17.92 15.62 16.61
N LEU A 599 18.94 15.01 17.23
CA LEU A 599 20.30 15.00 16.70
C LEU A 599 20.42 14.20 15.40
N GLN A 600 19.66 13.11 15.26
CA GLN A 600 19.65 12.28 14.06
C GLN A 600 18.94 12.98 12.88
N GLU A 601 17.82 13.64 13.14
CA GLU A 601 17.12 14.47 12.13
C GLU A 601 17.97 15.66 11.68
N LEU A 602 18.66 16.32 12.63
CA LEU A 602 19.57 17.42 12.33
C LEU A 602 20.76 16.96 11.46
N ALA A 603 21.38 15.83 11.80
CA ALA A 603 22.46 15.26 11.01
C ALA A 603 22.00 14.89 9.60
N HIS A 604 20.79 14.34 9.45
CA HIS A 604 20.21 14.02 8.15
C HIS A 604 19.92 15.28 7.32
N GLY A 605 19.29 16.29 7.93
CA GLY A 605 18.94 17.55 7.26
C GLY A 605 20.16 18.33 6.75
N HIS A 606 21.28 18.25 7.45
CA HIS A 606 22.54 18.90 7.05
C HIS A 606 23.52 17.98 6.30
N ARG A 607 23.13 16.73 5.98
CA ARG A 607 23.99 15.70 5.36
C ARG A 607 25.31 15.44 6.11
N TRP A 608 25.27 15.50 7.44
CA TRP A 608 26.40 15.12 8.29
C TRP A 608 26.53 13.59 8.42
N GLY A 609 27.64 13.12 8.99
CA GLY A 609 27.79 11.71 9.33
C GLY A 609 26.70 11.23 10.29
N THR A 610 26.44 9.92 10.36
CA THR A 610 25.46 9.38 11.32
C THR A 610 26.01 9.47 12.76
N PRO A 611 25.25 9.98 13.75
CA PRO A 611 25.69 9.99 15.14
C PRO A 611 25.91 8.58 15.67
N LEU A 612 27.11 8.30 16.19
CA LEU A 612 27.49 7.01 16.74
C LEU A 612 27.50 7.06 18.27
N TYR A 613 26.91 6.05 18.91
CA TYR A 613 26.83 5.95 20.37
C TYR A 613 27.67 4.76 20.86
N ARG A 614 28.50 5.00 21.88
CA ARG A 614 29.31 3.97 22.53
C ARG A 614 29.08 4.00 24.04
N LEU A 615 28.88 2.85 24.65
CA LEU A 615 28.82 2.74 26.11
C LEU A 615 30.26 2.69 26.65
N LEU A 616 30.61 3.62 27.55
CA LEU A 616 31.95 3.74 28.12
C LEU A 616 32.09 2.98 29.44
N ALA A 617 31.06 3.00 30.29
CA ALA A 617 31.10 2.33 31.60
C ALA A 617 29.71 1.91 32.08
N HIS A 618 29.67 0.86 32.90
CA HIS A 618 28.49 0.39 33.61
C HIS A 618 28.90 -0.03 35.02
N ASN A 619 28.62 0.83 36.00
CA ASN A 619 29.08 0.68 37.38
C ASN A 619 27.89 0.88 38.34
N GLY A 620 27.96 0.33 39.55
CA GLY A 620 26.96 0.54 40.60
C GLY A 620 26.19 -0.74 41.00
N PRO A 621 25.53 -0.73 42.16
CA PRO A 621 24.79 -1.90 42.66
C PRO A 621 23.54 -2.16 41.81
N ALA A 622 23.05 -3.41 41.78
CA ALA A 622 21.93 -3.83 40.92
C ALA A 622 20.63 -3.02 41.11
N HIS A 623 20.46 -2.36 42.26
CA HIS A 623 19.31 -1.49 42.57
C HIS A 623 19.50 -0.02 42.15
N ALA A 624 20.70 0.38 41.70
CA ALA A 624 21.02 1.74 41.25
C ALA A 624 22.15 1.72 40.20
N PRO A 625 21.94 1.11 39.02
CA PRO A 625 22.97 1.02 38.00
C PRO A 625 23.26 2.40 37.37
N HIS A 626 24.53 2.69 37.12
CA HIS A 626 25.00 3.93 36.52
C HIS A 626 25.68 3.62 35.18
N PHE A 627 25.16 4.20 34.11
CA PHE A 627 25.66 4.04 32.75
C PHE A 627 26.28 5.33 32.25
N THR A 628 27.44 5.22 31.61
CA THR A 628 28.09 6.34 30.91
C THR A 628 28.15 6.01 29.41
N ALA A 629 27.61 6.87 28.57
CA ALA A 629 27.67 6.74 27.11
C ALA A 629 28.33 7.96 26.48
N GLU A 630 28.98 7.77 25.34
CA GLU A 630 29.53 8.82 24.49
C GLU A 630 28.83 8.82 23.14
N CYS A 631 28.57 10.01 22.62
CA CYS A 631 28.08 10.22 21.27
C CYS A 631 29.14 10.95 20.45
N GLU A 632 29.40 10.46 19.24
CA GLU A 632 30.31 11.07 18.27
C GLU A 632 29.56 11.42 16.98
N LEU A 633 29.88 12.58 16.39
CA LEU A 633 29.33 13.06 15.13
C LEU A 633 30.43 13.68 14.27
N LEU A 634 30.39 13.40 12.96
CA LEU A 634 31.38 13.89 12.00
C LEU A 634 30.75 14.94 11.09
N ILE A 635 31.30 16.17 11.12
CA ILE A 635 30.81 17.32 10.37
C ILE A 635 31.96 17.85 9.53
N ALA A 636 31.84 17.81 8.20
CA ALA A 636 32.84 18.32 7.25
C ALA A 636 34.30 17.85 7.51
N GLY A 637 34.48 16.63 8.03
CA GLY A 637 35.80 16.07 8.35
C GLY A 637 36.24 16.23 9.81
N GLU A 638 35.59 17.10 10.59
CA GLU A 638 35.88 17.29 12.01
C GLU A 638 34.99 16.42 12.91
N ARG A 639 35.56 15.89 14.00
CA ARG A 639 34.86 15.03 14.96
C ARG A 639 34.42 15.83 16.18
N TYR A 640 33.12 15.76 16.49
CA TYR A 640 32.52 16.31 17.69
C TYR A 640 32.09 15.16 18.60
N SER A 641 32.43 15.20 19.89
CA SER A 641 31.97 14.20 20.86
C SER A 641 31.52 14.80 22.20
N ALA A 642 30.60 14.08 22.85
CA ALA A 642 30.15 14.40 24.20
C ALA A 642 29.70 13.14 24.94
N SER A 643 29.97 13.09 26.24
CA SER A 643 29.52 12.02 27.13
C SER A 643 28.30 12.41 27.94
N GLY A 644 27.51 11.42 28.35
CA GLY A 644 26.33 11.56 29.18
C GLY A 644 26.17 10.38 30.14
N HIS A 645 25.50 10.62 31.26
CA HIS A 645 25.32 9.66 32.33
C HIS A 645 23.83 9.41 32.58
N GLY A 646 23.45 8.20 32.97
CA GLY A 646 22.06 7.88 33.27
C GLY A 646 21.86 6.57 34.02
N SER A 647 20.67 6.43 34.61
CA SER A 647 20.26 5.20 35.33
C SER A 647 19.95 4.02 34.39
N SER A 648 20.00 4.24 33.08
CA SER A 648 19.87 3.23 32.03
C SER A 648 20.74 3.62 30.85
N ARG A 649 21.13 2.65 30.02
CA ARG A 649 21.85 2.92 28.76
C ARG A 649 21.13 3.95 27.89
N ALA A 650 19.80 3.84 27.77
CA ALA A 650 19.00 4.77 26.97
C ALA A 650 19.05 6.21 27.53
N ARG A 651 19.02 6.38 28.85
CA ARG A 651 19.16 7.70 29.49
C ARG A 651 20.56 8.29 29.35
N ALA A 652 21.60 7.45 29.45
CA ALA A 652 22.97 7.86 29.22
C ALA A 652 23.20 8.32 27.76
N GLU A 653 22.63 7.59 26.79
CA GLU A 653 22.67 7.96 25.36
C GLU A 653 21.89 9.26 25.08
N GLN A 654 20.70 9.45 25.68
CA GLN A 654 19.94 10.71 25.57
C GLN A 654 20.70 11.90 26.17
N ALA A 655 21.35 11.71 27.32
CA ALA A 655 22.19 12.72 27.95
C ALA A 655 23.42 13.06 27.08
N ALA A 656 24.04 12.05 26.47
CA ALA A 656 25.17 12.25 25.55
C ALA A 656 24.75 13.03 24.30
N ALA A 657 23.58 12.71 23.72
CA ALA A 657 23.00 13.43 22.57
C ALA A 657 22.71 14.89 22.90
N ARG A 658 22.10 15.16 24.06
CA ARG A 658 21.82 16.52 24.56
C ARG A 658 23.10 17.34 24.72
N ASN A 659 24.13 16.75 25.34
CA ASN A 659 25.41 17.42 25.55
C ASN A 659 26.14 17.67 24.23
N LEU A 660 26.00 16.79 23.24
CA LEU A 660 26.58 16.99 21.92
C LEU A 660 25.91 18.13 21.17
N LEU A 661 24.57 18.19 21.17
CA LEU A 661 23.78 19.29 20.59
C LEU A 661 24.19 20.68 21.11
N GLN A 662 24.63 20.77 22.38
CA GLN A 662 25.15 22.01 22.96
C GLN A 662 26.52 22.42 22.41
N ARG A 663 27.33 21.45 21.98
CA ARG A 663 28.70 21.65 21.49
C ARG A 663 28.79 21.83 19.97
N LEU A 664 27.73 21.50 19.24
CA LEU A 664 27.69 21.69 17.79
C LEU A 664 27.71 23.19 17.42
N PRO A 665 28.32 23.55 16.28
CA PRO A 665 28.38 24.93 15.77
C PRO A 665 27.03 25.38 15.16
N LEU A 666 25.98 25.41 15.98
CA LEU A 666 24.61 25.80 15.61
C LEU A 666 24.34 27.27 15.92
N GLN A 667 23.47 27.90 15.14
CA GLN A 667 22.93 29.23 15.45
C GLN A 667 22.11 29.20 16.75
N PRO A 668 22.10 30.28 17.56
CA PRO A 668 21.43 30.31 18.86
C PRO A 668 19.95 29.89 18.84
N GLU A 669 19.22 30.32 17.81
CA GLU A 669 17.79 30.03 17.63
C GLU A 669 17.53 28.55 17.31
N GLN A 670 18.35 27.95 16.44
CA GLN A 670 18.27 26.52 16.10
C GLN A 670 18.59 25.64 17.32
N ARG A 671 19.62 26.04 18.09
CA ARG A 671 19.98 25.35 19.34
C ARG A 671 18.84 25.42 20.36
N GLN A 672 18.14 26.55 20.43
CA GLN A 672 17.01 26.76 21.34
C GLN A 672 15.76 25.95 20.94
N ALA A 673 15.50 25.81 19.63
CA ALA A 673 14.43 24.95 19.12
C ALA A 673 14.68 23.46 19.41
N LEU A 674 15.93 23.00 19.32
CA LEU A 674 16.31 21.59 19.49
C LEU A 674 16.42 21.16 20.98
N LEU A 675 16.86 22.06 21.85
CA LEU A 675 17.04 21.75 23.28
C LEU A 675 15.79 22.01 24.13
N GLY A 676 14.75 22.62 23.53
CA GLY A 676 13.58 23.15 24.23
C GLY A 676 13.91 24.38 25.07
N PRO A 677 12.90 25.06 25.65
CA PRO A 677 13.13 26.21 26.52
C PRO A 677 14.01 25.79 27.71
N SER A 678 15.19 26.39 27.85
CA SER A 678 16.10 26.07 28.95
C SER A 678 15.46 26.36 30.32
N GLU A 679 15.89 25.62 31.35
CA GLU A 679 15.53 25.70 32.78
C GLU A 679 15.81 27.05 33.50
N ARG A 680 15.78 28.19 32.79
CA ARG A 680 15.91 29.53 33.40
C ARG A 680 14.53 30.13 33.67
N SER A 681 14.03 29.86 34.87
CA SER A 681 12.94 30.53 35.59
C SER A 681 12.45 31.85 34.97
N ALA A 682 11.19 31.94 34.54
CA ALA A 682 10.56 33.18 34.06
C ALA A 682 10.73 34.36 35.03
N MET A 683 10.84 34.08 36.34
CA MET A 683 11.12 35.10 37.36
C MET A 683 12.55 35.65 37.25
N ARG A 684 13.52 34.83 36.83
CA ARG A 684 14.91 35.27 36.62
C ARG A 684 15.01 36.16 35.37
N LEU A 685 14.31 35.80 34.29
CA LEU A 685 14.23 36.61 33.08
C LEU A 685 13.57 37.97 33.36
N LEU A 686 12.47 37.99 34.13
CA LEU A 686 11.83 39.23 34.56
C LEU A 686 12.79 40.09 35.38
N ASN A 687 13.46 39.52 36.39
CA ASN A 687 14.40 40.30 37.21
C ASN A 687 15.62 40.82 36.44
N GLU A 688 16.16 40.04 35.50
CA GLU A 688 17.25 40.50 34.62
C GLU A 688 16.78 41.65 33.70
N LEU A 689 15.55 41.60 33.19
CA LEU A 689 14.96 42.67 32.39
C LEU A 689 14.74 43.94 33.21
N LEU A 690 14.17 43.83 34.41
CA LEU A 690 13.94 44.98 35.29
C LEU A 690 15.25 45.64 35.73
N GLN A 691 16.28 44.84 36.04
CA GLN A 691 17.61 45.37 36.34
C GLN A 691 18.21 46.13 35.15
N ARG A 692 18.09 45.61 33.93
CA ARG A 692 18.58 46.31 32.72
C ARG A 692 17.88 47.64 32.49
N GLN A 693 16.59 47.72 32.79
CA GLN A 693 15.81 48.95 32.66
C GLN A 693 15.86 49.85 33.91
N ARG A 694 16.68 49.51 34.92
CA ARG A 694 16.82 50.23 36.20
C ARG A 694 15.49 50.41 36.94
N ILE A 695 14.62 49.42 36.82
CA ILE A 695 13.32 49.35 37.50
C ILE A 695 13.50 48.54 38.79
N GLU A 696 12.80 48.93 39.86
CA GLU A 696 12.82 48.18 41.12
C GLU A 696 12.33 46.73 40.92
N CYS A 697 12.80 45.83 41.78
CA CYS A 697 12.53 44.39 41.63
C CYS A 697 11.02 44.09 41.69
N ALA A 698 10.59 43.08 40.92
CA ALA A 698 9.20 42.64 40.94
C ALA A 698 8.77 42.15 42.33
N GLU A 699 7.64 42.65 42.81
CA GLU A 699 7.04 42.24 44.07
C GLU A 699 6.03 41.11 43.86
N TYR A 700 6.06 40.09 44.72
CA TYR A 700 5.16 38.94 44.62
C TYR A 700 4.34 38.80 45.89
N ALA A 701 3.03 38.99 45.77
CA ALA A 701 2.06 38.68 46.83
C ALA A 701 1.42 37.31 46.57
N TYR A 702 1.12 36.56 47.63
CA TYR A 702 0.54 35.22 47.55
C TYR A 702 -0.70 35.11 48.42
N GLU A 703 -1.77 34.61 47.83
CA GLU A 703 -2.97 34.18 48.53
C GLU A 703 -3.14 32.67 48.34
N GLN A 704 -3.43 31.96 49.42
CA GLN A 704 -3.74 30.54 49.36
C GLN A 704 -5.24 30.34 49.51
N SER A 705 -5.83 29.59 48.57
CA SER A 705 -7.22 29.17 48.59
C SER A 705 -7.31 27.66 48.33
N GLY A 706 -8.42 27.03 48.73
CA GLY A 706 -8.64 25.60 48.55
C GLY A 706 -8.38 24.75 49.80
N SER A 707 -8.78 23.48 49.74
CA SER A 707 -8.63 22.54 50.85
C SER A 707 -7.17 22.11 51.04
N PRO A 708 -6.77 21.58 52.21
CA PRO A 708 -5.42 21.07 52.44
C PRO A 708 -4.96 19.99 51.43
N GLN A 709 -5.91 19.33 50.78
CA GLN A 709 -5.69 18.25 49.81
C GLN A 709 -5.57 18.77 48.36
N GLU A 710 -6.04 19.98 48.06
CA GLU A 710 -5.83 20.69 46.78
C GLU A 710 -5.50 22.18 47.00
N PRO A 711 -4.31 22.51 47.52
CA PRO A 711 -3.94 23.89 47.73
C PRO A 711 -3.78 24.61 46.38
N ARG A 712 -4.48 25.73 46.22
CA ARG A 712 -4.28 26.67 45.12
C ARG A 712 -3.62 27.92 45.66
N PHE A 713 -2.54 28.32 45.00
CA PHE A 713 -1.84 29.55 45.29
C PHE A 713 -2.11 30.52 44.16
N ILE A 714 -2.67 31.67 44.50
CA ILE A 714 -2.82 32.80 43.59
C ILE A 714 -1.63 33.71 43.88
N CYS A 715 -0.87 34.03 42.85
CA CYS A 715 0.26 34.94 42.95
C CYS A 715 0.00 36.17 42.10
N THR A 716 0.19 37.33 42.71
CA THR A 716 0.13 38.64 42.07
C THR A 716 1.55 39.18 41.99
N CYS A 717 2.07 39.30 40.77
CA CYS A 717 3.33 39.95 40.45
C CYS A 717 3.06 41.43 40.17
N THR A 718 3.73 42.33 40.86
CA THR A 718 3.62 43.78 40.68
C THR A 718 4.97 44.36 40.28
N VAL A 719 4.99 45.23 39.27
CA VAL A 719 6.17 45.97 38.82
C VAL A 719 5.80 47.45 38.71
N THR A 720 6.53 48.31 39.42
CA THR A 720 6.33 49.75 39.37
C THR A 720 7.31 50.37 38.38
N LEU A 721 6.80 50.97 37.30
CA LEU A 721 7.60 51.59 36.26
C LEU A 721 8.17 52.95 36.72
N PRO A 722 9.23 53.47 36.06
CA PRO A 722 9.81 54.77 36.39
C PRO A 722 8.83 55.95 36.25
N SER A 723 7.75 55.79 35.49
CA SER A 723 6.65 56.75 35.36
C SER A 723 5.76 56.86 36.62
N GLY A 724 5.94 55.98 37.61
CA GLY A 724 5.10 55.87 38.80
C GLY A 724 3.88 54.95 38.62
N GLU A 725 3.69 54.39 37.42
CA GLU A 725 2.60 53.46 37.12
C GLU A 725 2.95 52.03 37.57
N ALA A 726 2.03 51.35 38.27
CA ALA A 726 2.24 49.99 38.77
C ALA A 726 1.45 48.96 37.95
N LEU A 727 2.16 48.09 37.22
CA LEU A 727 1.56 46.97 36.49
C LEU A 727 1.38 45.77 37.40
N ARG A 728 0.28 45.05 37.23
CA ARG A 728 -0.02 43.83 38.00
C ARG A 728 -0.40 42.68 37.08
N ALA A 729 0.20 41.52 37.33
CA ALA A 729 -0.11 40.27 36.64
C ALA A 729 -0.44 39.18 37.65
N ILE A 730 -1.59 38.53 37.50
CA ILE A 730 -2.08 37.52 38.42
C ILE A 730 -2.08 36.16 37.73
N ALA A 731 -1.65 35.12 38.45
CA ALA A 731 -1.78 33.75 38.00
C ALA A 731 -1.98 32.78 39.17
N GLN A 732 -2.59 31.63 38.89
CA GLN A 732 -2.80 30.57 39.87
C GLN A 732 -1.92 29.35 39.58
N GLY A 733 -1.55 28.63 40.63
CA GLY A 733 -0.80 27.39 40.54
C GLY A 733 -0.98 26.49 41.76
N ARG A 734 -0.72 25.18 41.59
CA ARG A 734 -0.83 24.19 42.68
C ARG A 734 0.28 24.31 43.74
N THR A 735 1.32 25.10 43.46
CA THR A 735 2.36 25.48 44.43
C THR A 735 2.65 26.98 44.32
N LYS A 736 3.12 27.63 45.41
CA LYS A 736 3.55 29.05 45.38
C LYS A 736 4.53 29.33 44.24
N ARG A 737 5.47 28.40 44.01
CA ARG A 737 6.48 28.54 42.95
C ARG A 737 5.90 28.42 41.55
N ALA A 738 4.89 27.57 41.33
CA ALA A 738 4.21 27.46 40.04
C ALA A 738 3.37 28.73 39.76
N ALA A 739 2.65 29.24 40.76
CA ALA A 739 1.89 30.48 40.66
C ALA A 739 2.78 31.68 40.36
N ALA A 740 3.92 31.81 41.05
CA ALA A 740 4.90 32.88 40.82
C ALA A 740 5.50 32.87 39.41
N ARG A 741 5.82 31.67 38.90
CA ARG A 741 6.36 31.51 37.55
C ARG A 741 5.34 31.92 36.48
N ALA A 742 4.09 31.51 36.65
CA ALA A 742 3.01 31.88 35.74
C ALA A 742 2.71 33.38 35.78
N ALA A 743 2.70 33.99 36.98
CA ALA A 743 2.50 35.42 37.16
C ALA A 743 3.64 36.25 36.54
N ALA A 744 4.90 35.81 36.71
CA ALA A 744 6.06 36.44 36.08
C ALA A 744 6.05 36.34 34.55
N LEU A 745 5.58 35.21 33.99
CA LEU A 745 5.43 35.05 32.55
C LEU A 745 4.34 35.96 31.98
N ASN A 746 3.22 36.11 32.70
CA ASN A 746 2.17 37.05 32.31
C ASN A 746 2.66 38.51 32.42
N MET A 747 3.49 38.83 33.42
CA MET A 747 4.10 40.16 33.54
C MET A 747 5.07 40.46 32.39
N LEU A 748 5.92 39.51 32.01
CA LEU A 748 6.80 39.64 30.84
C LEU A 748 6.01 39.89 29.55
N LYS A 749 4.86 39.24 29.38
CA LYS A 749 3.97 39.49 28.25
C LYS A 749 3.38 40.89 28.31
N ALA A 750 2.87 41.32 29.47
CA ALA A 750 2.28 42.65 29.65
C ALA A 750 3.30 43.77 29.36
N LEU A 751 4.53 43.64 29.86
CA LEU A 751 5.62 44.59 29.59
C LEU A 751 6.00 44.64 28.11
N ARG A 752 5.91 43.51 27.39
CA ARG A 752 6.14 43.46 25.95
C ARG A 752 5.05 44.19 25.17
N THR A 753 3.78 43.96 25.49
CA THR A 753 2.67 44.65 24.80
C THR A 753 2.74 46.16 25.00
N GLN A 754 3.13 46.63 26.19
CA GLN A 754 3.27 48.06 26.47
C GLN A 754 4.48 48.69 25.75
N ALA A 755 5.57 47.94 25.57
CA ALA A 755 6.72 48.38 24.75
C ALA A 755 6.37 48.49 23.26
N ASP A 756 5.57 47.54 22.74
CA ASP A 756 5.06 47.55 21.37
C ASP A 756 4.10 48.75 21.14
N GLU A 757 3.25 49.11 22.11
CA GLU A 757 2.33 50.26 22.03
C GLU A 757 3.04 51.63 22.14
N GLN A 758 4.21 51.71 22.78
CA GLN A 758 5.02 52.93 22.88
C GLN A 758 6.05 53.08 21.74
N GLY A 759 6.06 52.16 20.77
CA GLY A 759 6.93 52.22 19.59
C GLY A 759 8.41 52.03 19.88
N LEU A 760 8.77 51.40 21.01
CA LEU A 760 10.16 51.09 21.36
C LEU A 760 10.54 49.73 20.75
N GLU A 761 11.32 49.73 19.67
CA GLU A 761 11.69 48.51 18.96
C GLU A 761 12.58 47.54 19.78
N ASN A 762 12.10 46.29 19.82
CA ASN A 762 12.76 45.00 20.04
C ASN A 762 14.23 44.96 20.52
N HIS A 763 14.41 44.54 21.78
CA HIS A 763 15.60 43.80 22.24
C HIS A 763 15.24 42.60 23.10
#